data_AF-A0A0N5B170-F1
#
_entry.id   AF-A0A0N5B170-F1
#
_cell.length_a   1.000
_cell.length_b   1.000
_cell.length_c   1.000
_cell.angle_alpha   90.00
_cell.angle_beta   90.00
_cell.angle_gamma   90.00
#
_symmetry.space_group_name_H-M   'P 1'
#
loop_
_entity.id
_entity.type
_entity.pdbx_description
1 polymer ?
#
loop_
_entity_poly.entity_id
_entity_poly.type
_entity_poly.pdbx_seq_one_letter_code
_entity_poly.pdbx_strand_id
1 'polypeptide(L)'
;LKWFIVLVLLSFASIGYQSIYHFTLFIASLFFNAAFSFRRRFPYFGWIQTVAILYMLLHFVLLFLMQIPPLRDKVDNEITRSLGLIDIICLNADKCERPFWTFYLGLFCEIFLTFLLAWNRGQSPLHFQYETERRSVWYQQVYMICPITIILWSLLFPSWLSFIWLVSSWFLFSRIGERCHRMKVAPILVGYSSLLSIVSYICCLVNFDGNTAKKIGLYSLSGSSAFYSLLLKTLFTIPFYIMRYYDGVFSESPETTSRREVPHAEYSAAQWIAPFICLFTCILYICLRYLFQLQFGEWSALTENQWISEETISLTEMLWLPIIFIIFIIFVHLRRLEHPFEAAWSPNSILSKVFASYCDAVISVLLSIFAALNISVIGLILLLLAFIIFVATPKTRGIACCTACVLLAILWMLSFLATTLTVPVLVYPKNCTNVFRLDHNTLQWLGISSQQLWTIIVLLFLLSSRCAFYVENSVWLPDVNRINAENVGISSTMKYLVKFWMHKFGFEVSMCFGITVGCFHQDILGLLFFLSIGLFRLFSHRRRAIFWPYYVQFILSIVIIEYICALSIPHQFFGCIDLFWNTWDDNLRKYFILPSSVHSSQIIIFDFIYVLLILAQKEIYEREDNHPGGNNKPLSEIFACEPSVQVAIPPLYKDFISARGMEGGTFLAFGYVVAVFVLLWMDTHLYSNYSFHRFLLFWNILVYYNLVALCIKLFYYNSACYLNVGLPYWIENILGLRCSYSTISLPSSTTLLAYDVICFFALIFQTRIFNSWYFQLVIVDYRADRILGSRGAKVLAEMRTREERKNERRLHSNVNWIEMIVAAEDRARPASCGPPPATHEEIKRSGYYHQMSERFFPKRGLSADYDSPCKASPNVTKYEKDPPIASEQETTMVEKTFEILDSVRLTVHHLLQMINNPEWLFKISKNHAYIAYVLEFEKKKIKFILGERLLTADSGPKLEILRQEIFRHKDFKKLISPQILTEGALNEWHSIRPAFKFLFCLSHVIVAQSELFCFLLMLVVHLSKSSLITLPLPLMVFCWGALCIPGPQKMFWFFSTCYLQFIIIFRMVCQSELILTFLGGETVGDDQPFCLTKLLGIHRSISGNYWDVALLIMLFLHRYKLMRLGLYCNEFDEEKFQNDSLVLQGVCPKKKSLFCTRLLRPLLASKTPSSMDWYPWMVTCDAFCLILISMFYSMIGQGGSGNVVTDVQVII
;
A
#
# COMPACT_ATOMS: atom_id res chain seq x y z
N LEU A 1 -5.84 33.42 -20.83
CA LEU A 1 -4.50 32.80 -20.76
C LEU A 1 -3.39 33.75 -21.22
N LYS A 2 -3.29 34.15 -22.52
CA LYS A 2 -2.20 35.03 -23.03
C LYS A 2 -1.92 36.28 -22.16
N TRP A 3 -2.94 37.08 -21.84
CA TRP A 3 -2.78 38.27 -20.98
C TRP A 3 -2.33 37.97 -19.55
N PHE A 4 -2.69 36.81 -18.99
CA PHE A 4 -2.23 36.38 -17.67
C PHE A 4 -0.72 36.08 -17.69
N ILE A 5 -0.25 35.41 -18.75
CA ILE A 5 1.19 35.15 -18.96
C ILE A 5 1.97 36.48 -19.06
N VAL A 6 1.43 37.49 -19.77
CA VAL A 6 2.04 38.83 -19.87
C VAL A 6 2.16 39.51 -18.49
N LEU A 7 1.12 39.47 -17.66
CA LEU A 7 1.14 40.07 -16.30
C LEU A 7 2.11 39.34 -15.36
N VAL A 8 2.20 38.01 -15.46
CA VAL A 8 3.15 37.20 -14.68
C VAL A 8 4.59 37.54 -15.09
N LEU A 9 4.90 37.56 -16.39
CA LEU A 9 6.24 37.89 -16.89
C LEU A 9 6.65 39.32 -16.54
N LEU A 10 5.76 40.30 -16.62
CA LEU A 10 6.00 41.67 -16.18
C LEU A 10 6.31 41.75 -14.68
N SER A 11 5.65 40.92 -13.87
CA SER A 11 5.91 40.83 -12.43
C SER A 11 7.30 40.22 -12.14
N PHE A 12 7.68 39.13 -12.81
CA PHE A 12 9.01 38.52 -12.63
C PHE A 12 10.15 39.42 -13.15
N ALA A 13 9.97 40.06 -14.31
CA ALA A 13 10.92 41.02 -14.87
C ALA A 13 11.19 42.21 -13.92
N SER A 14 10.15 42.73 -13.26
CA SER A 14 10.28 43.89 -12.36
C SER A 14 10.90 43.59 -10.98
N ILE A 15 10.99 42.32 -10.58
CA ILE A 15 11.54 41.90 -9.27
C ILE A 15 12.95 41.29 -9.43
N GLY A 16 13.34 40.83 -10.62
CA GLY A 16 14.60 40.11 -10.87
C GLY A 16 15.88 40.86 -10.46
N TYR A 17 15.84 42.20 -10.55
CA TYR A 17 16.87 43.10 -10.02
C TYR A 17 16.26 44.41 -9.51
N GLN A 18 16.86 45.03 -8.50
CA GLN A 18 16.38 46.26 -7.89
C GLN A 18 17.10 47.48 -8.48
N SER A 19 16.48 48.13 -9.46
CA SER A 19 16.95 49.39 -10.05
C SER A 19 15.79 50.37 -10.26
N ILE A 20 16.11 51.64 -10.59
CA ILE A 20 15.10 52.64 -10.92
C ILE A 20 14.30 52.22 -12.16
N TYR A 21 14.96 51.58 -13.14
CA TYR A 21 14.30 51.02 -14.32
C TYR A 21 13.29 49.92 -13.94
N HIS A 22 13.69 48.90 -13.20
CA HIS A 22 12.78 47.81 -12.80
C HIS A 22 11.67 48.30 -11.85
N PHE A 23 11.89 49.36 -11.06
CA PHE A 23 10.85 50.01 -10.26
C PHE A 23 9.71 50.58 -11.11
N THR A 24 10.00 51.15 -12.29
CA THR A 24 8.93 51.61 -13.20
C THR A 24 8.09 50.44 -13.73
N LEU A 25 8.71 49.30 -14.04
CA LEU A 25 8.03 48.07 -14.44
C LEU A 25 7.20 47.48 -13.29
N PHE A 26 7.67 47.61 -12.05
CA PHE A 26 6.96 47.16 -10.84
C PHE A 26 5.67 47.97 -10.62
N ILE A 27 5.75 49.30 -10.71
CA ILE A 27 4.57 50.18 -10.65
C ILE A 27 3.59 49.86 -11.79
N ALA A 28 4.10 49.66 -13.01
CA ALA A 28 3.27 49.25 -14.15
C ALA A 28 2.56 47.92 -13.89
N SER A 29 3.25 46.92 -13.32
CA SER A 29 2.67 45.63 -12.96
C SER A 29 1.53 45.78 -11.94
N LEU A 30 1.75 46.51 -10.85
CA LEU A 30 0.71 46.76 -9.83
C LEU A 30 -0.50 47.47 -10.45
N PHE A 31 -0.27 48.48 -11.30
CA PHE A 31 -1.34 49.20 -11.99
C PHE A 31 -2.14 48.30 -12.94
N PHE A 32 -1.49 47.48 -13.77
CA PHE A 32 -2.20 46.59 -14.69
C PHE A 32 -2.94 45.47 -13.97
N ASN A 33 -2.40 44.90 -12.89
CA ASN A 33 -3.08 43.91 -12.05
C ASN A 33 -4.32 44.50 -11.36
N ALA A 34 -4.23 45.73 -10.84
CA ALA A 34 -5.38 46.46 -10.33
C ALA A 34 -6.41 46.77 -11.43
N ALA A 35 -5.98 47.31 -12.57
CA ALA A 35 -6.89 47.61 -13.69
C ALA A 35 -7.61 46.35 -14.20
N PHE A 36 -6.97 45.19 -14.21
CA PHE A 36 -7.58 43.91 -14.54
C PHE A 36 -8.68 43.50 -13.56
N SER A 37 -8.42 43.60 -12.24
CA SER A 37 -9.41 43.22 -11.21
C SER A 37 -10.60 44.19 -11.13
N PHE A 38 -10.38 45.48 -11.40
CA PHE A 38 -11.40 46.52 -11.29
C PHE A 38 -12.18 46.82 -12.58
N ARG A 39 -11.50 47.02 -13.72
CA ARG A 39 -12.12 47.53 -14.96
C ARG A 39 -12.53 46.44 -15.95
N ARG A 40 -11.86 45.28 -15.95
CA ARG A 40 -12.15 44.05 -16.74
C ARG A 40 -12.07 44.17 -18.27
N ARG A 41 -12.56 45.26 -18.85
CA ARG A 41 -12.37 45.62 -20.26
C ARG A 41 -11.19 46.56 -20.37
N PHE A 42 -10.10 46.10 -20.98
CA PHE A 42 -9.01 46.97 -21.41
C PHE A 42 -9.33 47.54 -22.80
N PRO A 43 -9.47 48.86 -22.97
CA PRO A 43 -9.39 49.46 -24.31
C PRO A 43 -8.00 49.17 -24.91
N TYR A 44 -7.96 48.79 -26.18
CA TYR A 44 -6.71 48.43 -26.86
C TYR A 44 -5.87 49.67 -27.17
N PHE A 45 -4.99 50.04 -26.24
CA PHE A 45 -3.98 51.09 -26.45
C PHE A 45 -2.72 50.51 -27.07
N GLY A 46 -2.74 50.27 -28.39
CA GLY A 46 -1.57 49.77 -29.13
C GLY A 46 -0.31 50.65 -28.93
N TRP A 47 -0.48 51.95 -28.71
CA TRP A 47 0.62 52.88 -28.43
C TRP A 47 1.36 52.56 -27.11
N ILE A 48 0.65 52.12 -26.07
CA ILE A 48 1.29 51.72 -24.79
C ILE A 48 2.14 50.47 -25.01
N GLN A 49 1.65 49.51 -25.81
CA GLN A 49 2.43 48.31 -26.17
C GLN A 49 3.67 48.68 -27.00
N THR A 50 3.57 49.65 -27.92
CA THR A 50 4.75 50.09 -28.70
C THR A 50 5.76 50.85 -27.85
N VAL A 51 5.32 51.71 -26.92
CA VAL A 51 6.20 52.42 -25.99
C VAL A 51 6.89 51.43 -25.03
N ALA A 52 6.16 50.44 -24.51
CA ALA A 52 6.74 49.39 -23.67
C ALA A 52 7.81 48.57 -24.43
N ILE A 53 7.52 48.11 -25.65
CA ILE A 53 8.50 47.38 -26.47
C ILE A 53 9.76 48.23 -26.72
N LEU A 54 9.62 49.52 -27.03
CA LEU A 54 10.74 50.43 -27.24
C LEU A 54 11.56 50.64 -25.96
N TYR A 55 10.89 50.77 -24.81
CA TYR A 55 11.54 50.95 -23.50
C TYR A 55 12.38 49.74 -23.08
N MET A 56 11.85 48.52 -23.23
CA MET A 56 12.59 47.28 -22.95
C MET A 56 13.75 47.07 -23.95
N LEU A 57 13.55 47.39 -25.24
CA LEU A 57 14.62 47.31 -26.24
C LEU A 57 15.75 48.31 -25.95
N LEU A 58 15.41 49.53 -25.49
CA LEU A 58 16.40 50.53 -25.09
C LEU A 58 17.25 50.01 -23.91
N HIS A 59 16.63 49.37 -22.91
CA HIS A 59 17.36 48.73 -21.80
C HIS A 59 18.32 47.65 -22.29
N PHE A 60 17.87 46.76 -23.19
CA PHE A 60 18.73 45.73 -23.78
C PHE A 60 19.91 46.29 -24.58
N VAL A 61 19.69 47.36 -25.36
CA VAL A 61 20.76 48.05 -26.11
C VAL A 61 21.76 48.69 -25.16
N LEU A 62 21.31 49.33 -24.07
CA LEU A 62 22.18 49.92 -23.06
C LEU A 62 23.02 48.85 -22.33
N LEU A 63 22.42 47.72 -21.95
CA LEU A 63 23.14 46.57 -21.38
C LEU A 63 24.25 46.07 -22.32
N PHE A 64 23.95 45.94 -23.63
CA PHE A 64 24.93 45.49 -24.62
C PHE A 64 26.07 46.50 -24.83
N LEU A 65 25.76 47.81 -24.81
CA LEU A 65 26.78 48.87 -24.90
C LEU A 65 27.72 48.90 -23.68
N MET A 66 27.22 48.60 -22.49
CA MET A 66 28.03 48.56 -21.25
C MET A 66 28.94 47.33 -21.15
N GLN A 67 28.71 46.30 -21.97
CA GLN A 67 29.61 45.15 -22.13
C GLN A 67 30.92 45.53 -22.88
N ILE A 68 30.99 46.72 -23.49
CA ILE A 68 32.17 47.23 -24.21
C ILE A 68 33.16 47.90 -23.22
N PRO A 69 34.37 47.35 -22.99
CA PRO A 69 35.28 47.84 -21.94
C PRO A 69 35.61 49.35 -21.96
N PRO A 70 35.99 49.98 -23.10
CA PRO A 70 36.30 51.41 -23.12
C PRO A 70 35.08 52.35 -22.92
N LEU A 71 33.86 51.80 -22.94
CA LEU A 71 32.65 52.55 -22.55
C LEU A 71 32.41 52.43 -21.04
N ARG A 72 32.57 51.21 -20.50
CA ARG A 72 32.41 50.92 -19.07
C ARG A 72 33.31 51.79 -18.18
N ASP A 73 34.60 51.87 -18.51
CA ASP A 73 35.61 52.59 -17.71
C ASP A 73 35.40 54.13 -17.67
N LYS A 74 34.37 54.66 -18.36
CA LYS A 74 34.00 56.09 -18.39
C LYS A 74 32.70 56.44 -17.66
N VAL A 75 31.97 55.47 -17.12
CA VAL A 75 30.66 55.70 -16.50
C VAL A 75 30.72 55.33 -15.01
N ASP A 76 30.25 56.23 -14.13
CA ASP A 76 30.29 56.00 -12.69
C ASP A 76 29.47 54.77 -12.28
N ASN A 77 30.07 53.92 -11.42
CA ASN A 77 29.46 52.67 -10.96
C ASN A 77 28.13 52.87 -10.19
N GLU A 78 27.89 54.04 -9.59
CA GLU A 78 26.60 54.36 -8.98
C GLU A 78 25.51 54.62 -10.03
N ILE A 79 25.87 55.25 -11.16
CA ILE A 79 24.95 55.51 -12.27
C ILE A 79 24.56 54.20 -12.94
N THR A 80 25.53 53.31 -13.21
CA THR A 80 25.26 51.99 -13.80
C THR A 80 24.35 51.14 -12.90
N ARG A 81 24.64 51.09 -11.59
CA ARG A 81 23.83 50.39 -10.57
C ARG A 81 22.42 50.96 -10.46
N SER A 82 22.26 52.29 -10.46
CA SER A 82 20.94 52.95 -10.37
C SER A 82 20.03 52.68 -11.58
N LEU A 83 20.61 52.54 -12.78
CA LEU A 83 19.90 52.22 -14.01
C LEU A 83 19.66 50.71 -14.21
N GLY A 84 20.37 49.83 -13.49
CA GLY A 84 20.29 48.37 -13.65
C GLY A 84 21.26 47.78 -14.67
N LEU A 85 22.29 48.55 -15.05
CA LEU A 85 23.25 48.18 -16.08
C LEU A 85 24.42 47.38 -15.47
N ILE A 86 24.20 46.06 -15.32
CA ILE A 86 25.19 45.11 -14.77
C ILE A 86 25.88 44.34 -15.91
N ASP A 87 27.12 43.94 -15.67
CA ASP A 87 27.90 43.07 -16.53
C ASP A 87 27.29 41.68 -16.67
N ILE A 88 26.92 41.30 -17.90
CA ILE A 88 26.33 39.98 -18.18
C ILE A 88 27.40 38.88 -18.14
N ILE A 89 28.65 39.20 -18.50
CA ILE A 89 29.78 38.27 -18.48
C ILE A 89 30.97 38.94 -17.77
N CYS A 90 31.38 38.35 -16.64
CA CYS A 90 32.41 38.85 -15.75
C CYS A 90 33.71 38.03 -15.91
N LEU A 91 34.61 38.47 -16.79
CA LEU A 91 35.84 37.73 -17.14
C LEU A 91 36.98 37.89 -16.12
N ASN A 92 36.96 38.92 -15.27
CA ASN A 92 37.96 39.18 -14.23
C ASN A 92 37.25 39.47 -12.90
N ALA A 93 37.58 38.71 -11.86
CA ALA A 93 36.91 38.80 -10.55
C ALA A 93 37.19 40.12 -9.81
N ASP A 94 38.37 40.71 -9.99
CA ASP A 94 38.84 41.85 -9.20
C ASP A 94 38.34 43.22 -9.72
N LYS A 95 37.57 43.24 -10.82
CA LYS A 95 37.09 44.46 -11.49
C LYS A 95 35.59 44.49 -11.78
N CYS A 96 34.83 43.47 -11.38
CA CYS A 96 33.42 43.34 -11.74
C CYS A 96 32.62 42.60 -10.67
N GLU A 97 31.49 43.19 -10.27
CA GLU A 97 30.53 42.61 -9.33
C GLU A 97 29.72 41.52 -10.06
N ARG A 98 29.81 40.25 -9.63
CA ARG A 98 29.17 39.13 -10.34
C ARG A 98 27.63 39.24 -10.23
N PRO A 99 26.87 39.16 -11.35
CA PRO A 99 25.41 39.21 -11.31
C PRO A 99 24.81 37.97 -10.62
N PHE A 100 23.81 38.19 -9.76
CA PHE A 100 23.02 37.12 -9.14
C PHE A 100 22.20 36.35 -10.18
N TRP A 101 21.87 35.08 -9.90
CA TRP A 101 21.03 34.27 -10.79
C TRP A 101 19.64 34.89 -11.07
N THR A 102 19.10 35.65 -10.12
CA THR A 102 17.82 36.38 -10.27
C THR A 102 17.84 37.42 -11.38
N PHE A 103 19.00 38.03 -11.67
CA PHE A 103 19.16 38.98 -12.78
C PHE A 103 18.99 38.29 -14.14
N TYR A 104 19.61 37.12 -14.34
CA TYR A 104 19.43 36.32 -15.57
C TYR A 104 17.99 35.84 -15.75
N LEU A 105 17.30 35.46 -14.67
CA LEU A 105 15.88 35.11 -14.71
C LEU A 105 15.02 36.32 -15.11
N GLY A 106 15.29 37.50 -14.53
CA GLY A 106 14.66 38.76 -14.92
C GLY A 106 14.86 39.07 -16.40
N LEU A 107 16.11 39.07 -16.87
CA LEU A 107 16.48 39.33 -18.27
C LEU A 107 15.80 38.35 -19.25
N PHE A 108 15.74 37.06 -18.91
CA PHE A 108 14.99 36.08 -19.70
C PHE A 108 13.50 36.40 -19.77
N CYS A 109 12.89 36.82 -18.65
CA CYS A 109 11.51 37.30 -18.64
C CYS A 109 11.33 38.58 -19.48
N GLU A 110 12.29 39.50 -19.52
CA GLU A 110 12.24 40.71 -20.38
C GLU A 110 12.27 40.37 -21.87
N ILE A 111 13.17 39.47 -22.28
CA ILE A 111 13.29 39.00 -23.68
C ILE A 111 12.01 38.26 -24.10
N PHE A 112 11.47 37.41 -23.23
CA PHE A 112 10.24 36.66 -23.54
C PHE A 112 8.98 37.55 -23.53
N LEU A 113 8.93 38.55 -22.64
CA LEU A 113 7.87 39.55 -22.59
C LEU A 113 7.87 40.45 -23.84
N THR A 114 9.05 40.92 -24.28
CA THR A 114 9.17 41.73 -25.51
C THR A 114 8.77 40.92 -26.75
N PHE A 115 9.19 39.66 -26.85
CA PHE A 115 8.74 38.76 -27.92
C PHE A 115 7.22 38.57 -27.91
N LEU A 116 6.60 38.30 -26.74
CA LEU A 116 5.15 38.13 -26.63
C LEU A 116 4.35 39.41 -26.91
N LEU A 117 4.87 40.58 -26.53
CA LEU A 117 4.24 41.86 -26.85
C LEU A 117 4.35 42.19 -28.35
N ALA A 118 5.48 41.87 -28.98
CA ALA A 118 5.65 42.00 -30.42
C ALA A 118 4.73 41.03 -31.20
N TRP A 119 4.66 39.76 -30.78
CA TRP A 119 3.83 38.72 -31.40
C TRP A 119 2.31 39.03 -31.33
N ASN A 120 1.85 39.73 -30.29
CA ASN A 120 0.45 40.10 -30.15
C ASN A 120 0.05 41.41 -30.89
N ARG A 121 0.95 42.03 -31.67
CA ARG A 121 0.61 43.16 -32.57
C ARG A 121 -0.30 42.70 -33.73
N GLY A 122 -1.60 42.57 -33.46
CA GLY A 122 -2.61 42.32 -34.50
C GLY A 122 -3.87 41.57 -34.07
N GLN A 123 -3.98 41.08 -32.83
CA GLN A 123 -5.19 40.37 -32.37
C GLN A 123 -6.13 41.30 -31.58
N SER A 124 -7.39 41.39 -32.02
CA SER A 124 -8.46 42.04 -31.28
C SER A 124 -8.72 41.33 -29.94
N PRO A 125 -9.18 42.03 -28.89
CA PRO A 125 -9.41 41.43 -27.58
C PRO A 125 -10.54 40.40 -27.65
N LEU A 126 -10.16 39.12 -27.52
CA LEU A 126 -11.05 37.97 -27.57
C LEU A 126 -12.10 38.08 -26.45
N HIS A 127 -13.38 38.13 -26.84
CA HIS A 127 -14.50 38.22 -25.89
C HIS A 127 -14.54 36.95 -25.04
N PHE A 128 -14.20 37.05 -23.77
CA PHE A 128 -14.24 35.90 -22.86
C PHE A 128 -15.69 35.65 -22.43
N GLN A 129 -16.43 34.90 -23.24
CA GLN A 129 -17.77 34.44 -22.90
C GLN A 129 -17.64 33.22 -21.99
N TYR A 130 -18.18 33.30 -20.78
CA TYR A 130 -17.94 32.32 -19.73
C TYR A 130 -19.06 31.29 -19.69
N GLU A 131 -18.71 30.01 -19.82
CA GLU A 131 -19.65 28.91 -19.69
C GLU A 131 -19.93 28.68 -18.18
N THR A 132 -21.14 29.02 -17.75
CA THR A 132 -21.52 28.99 -16.32
C THR A 132 -22.12 27.64 -15.93
N GLU A 133 -21.28 26.65 -15.69
CA GLU A 133 -21.69 25.49 -14.87
C GLU A 133 -20.55 24.89 -14.03
N ARG A 134 -20.89 24.48 -12.80
CA ARG A 134 -20.08 23.60 -11.91
C ARG A 134 -18.73 24.13 -11.37
N ARG A 135 -18.67 25.31 -10.74
CA ARG A 135 -17.48 25.77 -9.96
C ARG A 135 -17.69 26.49 -8.59
N SER A 136 -18.88 26.43 -7.98
CA SER A 136 -19.17 27.16 -6.72
C SER A 136 -18.18 26.93 -5.56
N VAL A 137 -17.75 25.68 -5.33
CA VAL A 137 -16.91 25.28 -4.18
C VAL A 137 -15.54 25.98 -4.15
N TRP A 138 -14.86 26.06 -5.31
CA TRP A 138 -13.52 26.67 -5.38
C TRP A 138 -13.55 28.17 -5.12
N TYR A 139 -14.63 28.88 -5.48
CA TYR A 139 -14.74 30.32 -5.25
C TYR A 139 -14.88 30.65 -3.76
N GLN A 140 -15.63 29.85 -2.99
CA GLN A 140 -15.76 30.04 -1.54
C GLN A 140 -14.40 29.87 -0.83
N GLN A 141 -13.55 28.94 -1.28
CA GLN A 141 -12.23 28.71 -0.71
C GLN A 141 -11.27 29.90 -0.86
N VAL A 142 -11.35 30.68 -1.95
CA VAL A 142 -10.48 31.85 -2.18
C VAL A 142 -10.70 32.95 -1.13
N TYR A 143 -11.94 33.18 -0.69
CA TYR A 143 -12.21 34.18 0.35
C TYR A 143 -11.65 33.77 1.72
N MET A 144 -11.54 32.47 2.00
CA MET A 144 -10.93 31.94 3.22
C MET A 144 -9.40 32.11 3.25
N ILE A 145 -8.76 32.18 2.08
CA ILE A 145 -7.31 32.38 1.95
C ILE A 145 -6.91 33.82 2.32
N CYS A 146 -7.77 34.82 2.06
CA CYS A 146 -7.50 36.23 2.33
C CYS A 146 -7.08 36.56 3.80
N PRO A 147 -7.81 36.14 4.85
CA PRO A 147 -7.37 36.36 6.24
C PRO A 147 -6.06 35.62 6.55
N ILE A 148 -5.90 34.40 6.05
CA ILE A 148 -4.70 33.57 6.26
C ILE A 148 -3.47 34.28 5.68
N THR A 149 -3.57 34.83 4.46
CA THR A 149 -2.45 35.57 3.84
C THR A 149 -2.08 36.86 4.56
N ILE A 150 -3.00 37.53 5.25
CA ILE A 150 -2.69 38.74 6.03
C ILE A 150 -1.96 38.39 7.31
N ILE A 151 -2.43 37.36 8.01
CA ILE A 151 -1.76 36.83 9.21
C ILE A 151 -0.35 36.38 8.83
N LEU A 152 -0.19 35.57 7.77
CA LEU A 152 1.11 35.11 7.28
C LEU A 152 2.03 36.28 6.86
N TRP A 153 1.54 37.26 6.10
CA TRP A 153 2.32 38.46 5.74
C TRP A 153 2.85 39.16 6.99
N SER A 154 1.99 39.39 7.98
CA SER A 154 2.35 40.15 9.18
C SER A 154 3.40 39.46 10.05
N LEU A 155 3.48 38.13 10.01
CA LEU A 155 4.44 37.32 10.78
C LEU A 155 5.76 37.13 10.06
N LEU A 156 5.72 36.91 8.74
CA LEU A 156 6.93 36.75 7.91
C LEU A 156 7.69 38.06 7.72
N PHE A 157 6.99 39.20 7.79
CA PHE A 157 7.58 40.53 7.66
C PHE A 157 7.15 41.42 8.83
N PRO A 158 7.76 41.24 10.03
CA PRO A 158 7.41 42.01 11.21
C PRO A 158 7.80 43.47 11.03
N SER A 159 6.81 44.36 11.18
CA SER A 159 7.01 45.80 11.15
C SER A 159 5.84 46.51 11.82
N TRP A 160 6.01 47.77 12.22
CA TRP A 160 4.91 48.57 12.77
C TRP A 160 3.78 48.79 11.76
N LEU A 161 4.08 48.78 10.46
CA LEU A 161 3.07 48.83 9.39
C LEU A 161 2.32 47.50 9.23
N SER A 162 3.01 46.37 9.36
CA SER A 162 2.42 45.03 9.39
C SER A 162 1.52 44.81 10.61
N PHE A 163 1.89 45.37 11.76
CA PHE A 163 1.10 45.30 13.00
C PHE A 163 -0.30 45.90 12.84
N ILE A 164 -0.40 47.06 12.18
CA ILE A 164 -1.68 47.71 11.88
C ILE A 164 -2.58 46.78 11.04
N TRP A 165 -2.00 46.01 10.13
CA TRP A 165 -2.73 45.05 9.30
C TRP A 165 -3.20 43.82 10.10
N LEU A 166 -2.35 43.30 11.00
CA LEU A 166 -2.69 42.22 11.94
C LEU A 166 -3.90 42.63 12.81
N VAL A 167 -3.85 43.79 13.46
CA VAL A 167 -4.95 44.30 14.31
C VAL A 167 -6.22 44.55 13.48
N SER A 168 -6.08 45.16 12.31
CA SER A 168 -7.22 45.45 11.42
C SER A 168 -7.88 44.18 10.87
N SER A 169 -7.15 43.06 10.77
CA SER A 169 -7.68 41.81 10.23
C SER A 169 -8.95 41.34 10.95
N TRP A 170 -9.00 41.42 12.28
CA TRP A 170 -10.16 40.98 13.07
C TRP A 170 -11.45 41.72 12.68
N PHE A 171 -11.39 43.05 12.57
CA PHE A 171 -12.54 43.87 12.17
C PHE A 171 -12.93 43.64 10.70
N LEU A 172 -11.94 43.52 9.81
CA LEU A 172 -12.18 43.29 8.39
C LEU A 172 -12.82 41.93 8.11
N PHE A 173 -12.46 40.88 8.87
CA PHE A 173 -12.92 39.51 8.62
C PHE A 173 -14.17 39.07 9.40
N SER A 174 -14.54 39.78 10.47
CA SER A 174 -15.78 39.50 11.24
C SER A 174 -17.05 39.43 10.38
N ARG A 175 -17.11 40.18 9.26
CA ARG A 175 -18.24 40.18 8.31
C ARG A 175 -17.88 39.72 6.90
N ILE A 176 -16.83 38.91 6.72
CA ILE A 176 -16.36 38.50 5.38
C ILE A 176 -17.40 37.70 4.57
N GLY A 177 -18.40 37.09 5.22
CA GLY A 177 -19.54 36.46 4.55
C GLY A 177 -20.43 37.44 3.77
N GLU A 178 -20.50 38.71 4.17
CA GLU A 178 -21.35 39.73 3.53
C GLU A 178 -20.70 40.29 2.25
N ARG A 179 -21.33 40.04 1.10
CA ARG A 179 -20.84 40.53 -0.21
C ARG A 179 -20.69 42.06 -0.28
N CYS A 180 -21.59 42.80 0.35
CA CYS A 180 -21.52 44.26 0.41
C CYS A 180 -20.27 44.75 1.19
N HIS A 181 -19.96 44.09 2.32
CA HIS A 181 -18.76 44.36 3.10
C HIS A 181 -17.50 44.02 2.30
N ARG A 182 -17.44 42.83 1.67
CA ARG A 182 -16.34 42.42 0.78
C ARG A 182 -16.06 43.42 -0.34
N MET A 183 -17.11 43.91 -1.02
CA MET A 183 -17.00 44.88 -2.10
C MET A 183 -16.47 46.26 -1.64
N LYS A 184 -16.76 46.66 -0.40
CA LYS A 184 -16.22 47.90 0.22
C LYS A 184 -14.78 47.74 0.74
N VAL A 185 -14.43 46.54 1.23
CA VAL A 185 -13.12 46.25 1.83
C VAL A 185 -12.05 45.90 0.78
N ALA A 186 -12.41 45.23 -0.31
CA ALA A 186 -11.44 44.79 -1.33
C ALA A 186 -10.54 45.93 -1.90
N PRO A 187 -11.04 47.15 -2.19
CA PRO A 187 -10.20 48.27 -2.63
C PRO A 187 -9.20 48.72 -1.57
N ILE A 188 -9.59 48.70 -0.30
CA ILE A 188 -8.74 49.09 0.83
C ILE A 188 -7.60 48.07 0.98
N LEU A 189 -7.91 46.77 0.94
CA LEU A 189 -6.91 45.69 0.99
C LEU A 189 -5.92 45.79 -0.17
N VAL A 190 -6.40 45.90 -1.42
CA VAL A 190 -5.55 45.99 -2.61
C VAL A 190 -4.68 47.26 -2.60
N GLY A 191 -5.24 48.40 -2.19
CA GLY A 191 -4.50 49.67 -2.09
C GLY A 191 -3.39 49.61 -1.04
N TYR A 192 -3.72 49.16 0.18
CA TYR A 192 -2.77 49.07 1.28
C TYR A 192 -1.67 48.04 1.01
N SER A 193 -2.01 46.86 0.47
CA SER A 193 -1.01 45.83 0.11
C SER A 193 -0.08 46.28 -1.01
N SER A 194 -0.58 47.08 -1.96
CA SER A 194 0.24 47.66 -3.03
C SER A 194 1.19 48.73 -2.47
N LEU A 195 0.71 49.58 -1.56
CA LEU A 195 1.54 50.59 -0.89
C LEU A 195 2.66 49.96 -0.06
N LEU A 196 2.39 48.90 0.71
CA LEU A 196 3.41 48.17 1.46
C LEU A 196 4.44 47.49 0.54
N SER A 197 4.02 46.97 -0.61
CA SER A 197 4.92 46.42 -1.62
C SER A 197 5.83 47.50 -2.23
N ILE A 198 5.31 48.70 -2.49
CA ILE A 198 6.09 49.85 -2.99
C ILE A 198 7.10 50.33 -1.94
N VAL A 199 6.68 50.50 -0.68
CA VAL A 199 7.59 50.86 0.43
C VAL A 199 8.69 49.81 0.59
N SER A 200 8.34 48.52 0.52
CA SER A 200 9.32 47.44 0.56
C SER A 200 10.31 47.47 -0.60
N TYR A 201 9.88 47.85 -1.81
CA TYR A 201 10.76 47.96 -2.97
C TYR A 201 11.75 49.13 -2.80
N ILE A 202 11.26 50.28 -2.31
CA ILE A 202 12.09 51.46 -2.01
C ILE A 202 13.14 51.14 -0.93
N CYS A 203 12.78 50.37 0.11
CA CYS A 203 13.72 49.88 1.12
C CYS A 203 14.77 48.88 0.59
N CYS A 204 14.56 48.24 -0.56
CA CYS A 204 15.58 47.42 -1.23
C CYS A 204 16.44 48.23 -2.23
N LEU A 205 16.00 49.43 -2.63
CA LEU A 205 16.72 50.31 -3.55
C LEU A 205 17.70 51.24 -2.81
N VAL A 206 17.37 51.64 -1.57
CA VAL A 206 18.16 52.58 -0.77
C VAL A 206 18.69 51.87 0.49
N ASN A 207 20.03 51.87 0.66
CA ASN A 207 20.66 51.43 1.91
C ASN A 207 20.37 52.44 3.01
N PHE A 208 19.49 52.09 3.95
CA PHE A 208 19.14 52.91 5.11
C PHE A 208 19.99 52.54 6.32
N ASP A 209 21.14 53.19 6.48
CA ASP A 209 22.03 53.00 7.66
C ASP A 209 21.49 53.63 8.96
N GLY A 210 20.35 54.34 8.90
CA GLY A 210 19.74 55.03 10.03
C GLY A 210 19.04 54.13 11.05
N ASN A 211 19.39 54.30 12.33
CA ASN A 211 18.78 53.61 13.48
C ASN A 211 17.25 53.79 13.62
N THR A 212 16.65 54.81 12.99
CA THR A 212 15.21 55.08 13.04
C THR A 212 14.40 54.16 12.15
N ALA A 213 14.87 53.84 10.93
CA ALA A 213 14.17 52.94 10.00
C ALA A 213 14.17 51.49 10.52
N LYS A 214 15.31 51.04 11.07
CA LYS A 214 15.45 49.70 11.70
C LYS A 214 14.46 49.51 12.85
N LYS A 215 14.26 50.53 13.70
CA LYS A 215 13.26 50.51 14.80
C LYS A 215 11.79 50.49 14.34
N ILE A 216 11.51 50.82 13.07
CA ILE A 216 10.16 50.73 12.48
C ILE A 216 9.90 49.32 11.91
N GLY A 217 10.92 48.45 11.84
CA GLY A 217 10.86 47.13 11.20
C GLY A 217 10.97 47.22 9.67
N LEU A 218 11.66 48.25 9.16
CA LEU A 218 12.01 48.39 7.75
C LEU A 218 13.48 48.03 7.57
N TYR A 219 13.73 46.91 6.87
CA TYR A 219 15.06 46.36 6.64
C TYR A 219 15.56 46.72 5.23
N SER A 220 16.84 47.01 5.12
CA SER A 220 17.56 47.03 3.84
C SER A 220 17.93 45.59 3.46
N LEU A 221 17.28 45.03 2.44
CA LEU A 221 17.62 43.72 1.88
C LEU A 221 18.41 43.90 0.59
N SER A 222 19.45 43.09 0.39
CA SER A 222 20.29 43.10 -0.80
C SER A 222 20.28 41.73 -1.53
N GLY A 223 20.47 41.76 -2.86
CA GLY A 223 20.60 40.58 -3.70
C GLY A 223 19.38 39.64 -3.71
N SER A 224 19.66 38.35 -3.59
CA SER A 224 18.70 37.23 -3.54
C SER A 224 17.61 37.42 -2.47
N SER A 225 17.97 37.90 -1.28
CA SER A 225 17.04 38.08 -0.15
C SER A 225 15.90 39.06 -0.48
N ALA A 226 16.22 40.15 -1.19
CA ALA A 226 15.25 41.15 -1.64
C ALA A 226 14.29 40.57 -2.70
N PHE A 227 14.78 39.72 -3.61
CA PHE A 227 13.95 39.02 -4.59
C PHE A 227 12.90 38.13 -3.89
N TYR A 228 13.31 37.29 -2.93
CA TYR A 228 12.37 36.41 -2.22
C TYR A 228 11.33 37.18 -1.39
N SER A 229 11.73 38.27 -0.72
CA SER A 229 10.83 39.11 0.07
C SER A 229 9.74 39.77 -0.81
N LEU A 230 10.14 40.35 -1.95
CA LEU A 230 9.21 40.96 -2.91
C LEU A 230 8.32 39.93 -3.62
N LEU A 231 8.86 38.75 -3.94
CA LEU A 231 8.08 37.63 -4.52
C LEU A 231 6.99 37.14 -3.55
N LEU A 232 7.31 36.93 -2.28
CA LEU A 232 6.32 36.52 -1.27
C LEU A 232 5.23 37.58 -1.06
N LYS A 233 5.60 38.86 -0.95
CA LYS A 233 4.65 39.97 -0.80
C LYS A 233 3.72 40.08 -2.03
N THR A 234 4.26 39.98 -3.24
CA THR A 234 3.43 40.01 -4.46
C THR A 234 2.50 38.80 -4.54
N LEU A 235 2.96 37.59 -4.23
CA LEU A 235 2.11 36.39 -4.12
C LEU A 235 0.96 36.57 -3.12
N PHE A 236 1.21 37.16 -1.96
CA PHE A 236 0.16 37.42 -0.96
C PHE A 236 -0.86 38.50 -1.37
N THR A 237 -0.60 39.33 -2.39
CA THR A 237 -1.62 40.25 -2.93
C THR A 237 -2.66 39.55 -3.83
N ILE A 238 -2.32 38.40 -4.41
CA ILE A 238 -3.13 37.71 -5.42
C ILE A 238 -4.55 37.37 -4.92
N PRO A 239 -4.77 36.85 -3.69
CA PRO A 239 -6.11 36.57 -3.18
C PRO A 239 -7.03 37.80 -3.14
N PHE A 240 -6.50 39.00 -2.84
CA PHE A 240 -7.30 40.22 -2.80
C PHE A 240 -7.77 40.65 -4.20
N TYR A 241 -6.88 40.54 -5.20
CA TYR A 241 -7.22 40.75 -6.61
C TYR A 241 -8.28 39.75 -7.10
N ILE A 242 -8.14 38.47 -6.77
CA ILE A 242 -9.08 37.42 -7.15
C ILE A 242 -10.44 37.59 -6.45
N MET A 243 -10.46 37.93 -5.17
CA MET A 243 -11.67 38.25 -4.41
C MET A 243 -12.46 39.39 -5.09
N ARG A 244 -11.79 40.50 -5.44
CA ARG A 244 -12.42 41.61 -6.16
C ARG A 244 -12.93 41.20 -7.54
N TYR A 245 -12.14 40.39 -8.25
CA TYR A 245 -12.48 39.90 -9.58
C TYR A 245 -13.77 39.06 -9.56
N TYR A 246 -13.93 38.10 -8.65
CA TYR A 246 -15.14 37.25 -8.62
C TYR A 246 -16.38 37.96 -8.07
N ASP A 247 -16.28 38.71 -6.96
CA ASP A 247 -17.48 39.32 -6.32
C ASP A 247 -18.22 40.33 -7.23
N GLY A 248 -17.56 40.90 -8.24
CA GLY A 248 -18.22 41.75 -9.23
C GLY A 248 -18.83 40.99 -10.42
N VAL A 249 -18.59 39.68 -10.61
CA VAL A 249 -19.09 38.94 -11.80
C VAL A 249 -20.59 38.70 -11.67
N PHE A 250 -21.04 38.39 -10.46
CA PHE A 250 -22.45 38.16 -10.12
C PHE A 250 -23.28 39.47 -10.03
N SER A 251 -23.08 40.41 -10.95
CA SER A 251 -23.69 41.76 -10.88
C SER A 251 -24.73 42.06 -11.97
N GLU A 252 -25.12 41.06 -12.76
CA GLU A 252 -26.14 41.19 -13.81
C GLU A 252 -27.32 40.22 -13.59
N SER A 253 -27.98 40.36 -12.43
CA SER A 253 -29.41 40.08 -12.30
C SER A 253 -30.00 40.83 -11.09
N PRO A 254 -30.96 41.75 -11.28
CA PRO A 254 -31.75 42.28 -10.18
C PRO A 254 -32.82 41.26 -9.77
N GLU A 255 -32.76 40.85 -8.50
CA GLU A 255 -33.84 40.36 -7.64
C GLU A 255 -35.10 39.73 -8.28
N THR A 256 -35.21 38.39 -8.24
CA THR A 256 -36.43 37.71 -7.76
C THR A 256 -36.10 36.31 -7.21
N THR A 257 -35.81 36.21 -5.91
CA THR A 257 -36.01 34.95 -5.17
C THR A 257 -36.43 35.25 -3.75
N SER A 258 -37.64 34.80 -3.41
CA SER A 258 -38.26 34.97 -2.10
C SER A 258 -37.38 34.42 -0.97
N ARG A 259 -37.32 35.15 0.15
CA ARG A 259 -36.80 34.61 1.41
C ARG A 259 -37.60 33.36 1.78
N ARG A 260 -36.95 32.19 1.76
CA ARG A 260 -37.35 31.09 2.64
C ARG A 260 -36.75 31.37 4.00
N GLU A 261 -37.61 31.70 4.96
CA GLU A 261 -37.21 31.74 6.36
C GLU A 261 -36.91 30.31 6.82
N VAL A 262 -35.64 30.03 7.08
CA VAL A 262 -35.21 28.85 7.82
C VAL A 262 -35.52 29.13 9.30
N PRO A 263 -36.16 28.21 10.04
CA PRO A 263 -36.51 28.46 11.43
C PRO A 263 -35.26 28.76 12.25
N HIS A 264 -35.23 29.93 12.87
CA HIS A 264 -34.18 30.30 13.81
C HIS A 264 -34.30 29.42 15.06
N ALA A 265 -33.36 28.51 15.24
CA ALA A 265 -33.16 27.88 16.54
C ALA A 265 -32.71 28.96 17.55
N GLU A 266 -33.37 29.03 18.71
CA GLU A 266 -32.99 29.92 19.79
C GLU A 266 -31.69 29.44 20.45
N TYR A 267 -30.56 29.96 19.96
CA TYR A 267 -29.26 29.73 20.56
C TYR A 267 -29.07 30.63 21.78
N SER A 268 -28.71 30.05 22.92
CA SER A 268 -28.49 30.82 24.16
C SER A 268 -27.29 31.76 24.04
N ALA A 269 -27.40 32.96 24.61
CA ALA A 269 -26.37 34.01 24.50
C ALA A 269 -24.96 33.55 24.96
N ALA A 270 -24.89 32.58 25.87
CA ALA A 270 -23.64 31.98 26.34
C ALA A 270 -22.82 31.30 25.21
N GLN A 271 -23.48 30.71 24.21
CA GLN A 271 -22.80 30.09 23.05
C GLN A 271 -22.16 31.11 22.12
N TRP A 272 -22.63 32.36 22.14
CA TRP A 272 -22.03 33.47 21.38
C TRP A 272 -20.88 34.13 22.16
N ILE A 273 -21.04 34.35 23.46
CA ILE A 273 -20.08 35.12 24.26
C ILE A 273 -18.75 34.36 24.42
N ALA A 274 -18.77 33.05 24.68
CA ALA A 274 -17.57 32.26 24.93
C ALA A 274 -16.53 32.26 23.77
N PRO A 275 -16.88 31.92 22.50
CA PRO A 275 -15.90 31.93 21.41
C PRO A 275 -15.39 33.33 21.07
N PHE A 276 -16.20 34.37 21.25
CA PHE A 276 -15.74 35.77 21.08
C PHE A 276 -14.71 36.17 22.14
N ILE A 277 -14.93 35.81 23.41
CA ILE A 277 -13.94 36.06 24.47
C ILE A 277 -12.64 35.28 24.22
N CYS A 278 -12.74 33.99 23.87
CA CYS A 278 -11.54 33.17 23.58
C CYS A 278 -10.76 33.68 22.35
N LEU A 279 -11.45 34.08 21.27
CA LEU A 279 -10.80 34.66 20.09
C LEU A 279 -10.12 35.99 20.46
N PHE A 280 -10.79 36.84 21.23
CA PHE A 280 -10.24 38.12 21.68
C PHE A 280 -9.00 37.94 22.58
N THR A 281 -9.01 37.00 23.53
CA THR A 281 -7.83 36.75 24.38
C THR A 281 -6.67 36.12 23.61
N CYS A 282 -6.94 35.22 22.66
CA CYS A 282 -5.91 34.68 21.76
C CYS A 282 -5.29 35.78 20.87
N ILE A 283 -6.10 36.64 20.27
CA ILE A 283 -5.61 37.77 19.44
C ILE A 283 -4.81 38.75 20.30
N LEU A 284 -5.30 39.10 21.50
CA LEU A 284 -4.60 39.96 22.45
C LEU A 284 -3.24 39.38 22.85
N TYR A 285 -3.15 38.07 23.12
CA TYR A 285 -1.89 37.39 23.41
C TYR A 285 -0.90 37.49 22.24
N ILE A 286 -1.37 37.24 21.00
CA ILE A 286 -0.54 37.38 19.80
C ILE A 286 -0.05 38.83 19.66
N CYS A 287 -0.95 39.82 19.79
CA CYS A 287 -0.59 41.24 19.70
C CYS A 287 0.44 41.65 20.76
N LEU A 288 0.28 41.21 22.02
CA LEU A 288 1.22 41.53 23.10
C LEU A 288 2.59 40.85 22.91
N ARG A 289 2.62 39.59 22.45
CA ARG A 289 3.88 38.89 22.12
C ARG A 289 4.59 39.50 20.91
N TYR A 290 3.84 39.87 19.88
CA TYR A 290 4.36 40.54 18.70
C TYR A 290 4.93 41.93 19.02
N LEU A 291 4.24 42.71 19.87
CA LEU A 291 4.75 43.99 20.39
C LEU A 291 6.02 43.79 21.23
N PHE A 292 6.07 42.77 22.08
CA PHE A 292 7.27 42.45 22.87
C PHE A 292 8.47 42.14 21.96
N GLN A 293 8.30 41.31 20.93
CA GLN A 293 9.38 41.00 19.99
C GLN A 293 9.81 42.22 19.15
N LEU A 294 8.87 43.07 18.69
CA LEU A 294 9.21 44.31 18.00
C LEU A 294 9.99 45.31 18.87
N GLN A 295 9.74 45.32 20.18
CA GLN A 295 10.37 46.25 21.13
C GLN A 295 11.74 45.78 21.63
N PHE A 296 11.95 44.46 21.73
CA PHE A 296 13.12 43.86 22.39
C PHE A 296 13.96 42.90 21.52
N GLY A 297 13.56 42.59 20.29
CA GLY A 297 14.33 41.76 19.36
C GLY A 297 15.56 42.46 18.76
N GLU A 298 16.64 41.71 18.58
CA GLU A 298 17.88 42.16 17.94
C GLU A 298 17.84 41.87 16.43
N TRP A 299 17.17 42.77 15.70
CA TRP A 299 17.02 42.66 14.24
C TRP A 299 18.33 42.91 13.49
N SER A 300 19.14 41.86 13.35
CA SER A 300 20.37 41.85 12.55
C SER A 300 20.11 41.94 11.04
N ALA A 301 21.13 42.35 10.28
CA ALA A 301 21.06 42.37 8.81
C ALA A 301 21.16 40.93 8.26
N LEU A 302 20.23 40.57 7.36
CA LEU A 302 20.17 39.24 6.75
C LEU A 302 21.40 38.96 5.86
N THR A 303 21.95 37.76 5.97
CA THR A 303 23.04 37.30 5.10
C THR A 303 22.52 36.86 3.72
N GLU A 304 23.40 36.78 2.72
CA GLU A 304 23.04 36.54 1.30
C GLU A 304 22.23 35.26 1.02
N ASN A 305 22.25 34.29 1.94
CA ASN A 305 21.53 33.02 1.82
C ASN A 305 20.31 32.91 2.76
N GLN A 306 20.03 33.92 3.59
CA GLN A 306 18.93 33.92 4.56
C GLN A 306 17.76 34.80 4.08
N TRP A 307 16.64 34.16 3.75
CA TRP A 307 15.38 34.79 3.33
C TRP A 307 14.45 35.23 4.48
N ILE A 308 14.71 34.79 5.71
CA ILE A 308 13.90 34.97 6.93
C ILE A 308 14.89 35.11 8.10
N SER A 309 14.65 36.00 9.07
CA SER A 309 15.54 36.13 10.24
C SER A 309 15.27 35.05 11.28
N GLU A 310 16.28 34.67 12.06
CA GLU A 310 16.15 33.65 13.09
C GLU A 310 15.12 34.04 14.17
N GLU A 311 14.98 35.35 14.45
CA GLU A 311 13.93 35.89 15.31
C GLU A 311 12.52 35.75 14.72
N THR A 312 12.35 35.87 13.39
CA THR A 312 11.05 35.53 12.77
C THR A 312 10.74 34.05 12.83
N ILE A 313 11.74 33.16 12.77
CA ILE A 313 11.53 31.71 12.87
C ILE A 313 11.01 31.36 14.26
N SER A 314 11.68 31.80 15.32
CA SER A 314 11.24 31.57 16.71
C SER A 314 9.87 32.19 16.99
N LEU A 315 9.59 33.39 16.46
CA LEU A 315 8.27 34.01 16.53
C LEU A 315 7.18 33.17 15.83
N THR A 316 7.47 32.62 14.64
CA THR A 316 6.52 31.75 13.94
C THR A 316 6.28 30.43 14.68
N GLU A 317 7.32 29.77 15.20
CA GLU A 317 7.18 28.52 15.96
C GLU A 317 6.32 28.71 17.22
N MET A 318 6.49 29.83 17.94
CA MET A 318 5.70 30.13 19.14
C MET A 318 4.24 30.55 18.85
N LEU A 319 3.95 31.12 17.67
CA LEU A 319 2.62 31.66 17.34
C LEU A 319 1.78 30.74 16.42
N TRP A 320 2.38 29.77 15.72
CA TRP A 320 1.69 28.95 14.71
C TRP A 320 0.48 28.19 15.27
N LEU A 321 0.56 27.62 16.49
CA LEU A 321 -0.56 26.89 17.08
C LEU A 321 -1.73 27.80 17.54
N PRO A 322 -1.50 28.95 18.23
CA PRO A 322 -2.52 29.98 18.41
C PRO A 322 -3.17 30.46 17.09
N ILE A 323 -2.40 30.57 16.01
CA ILE A 323 -2.90 30.95 14.69
C ILE A 323 -3.79 29.84 14.10
N ILE A 324 -3.38 28.57 14.19
CA ILE A 324 -4.23 27.43 13.79
C ILE A 324 -5.53 27.42 14.60
N PHE A 325 -5.47 27.71 15.89
CA PHE A 325 -6.65 27.77 16.76
C PHE A 325 -7.58 28.93 16.38
N ILE A 326 -7.05 30.12 16.11
CA ILE A 326 -7.81 31.27 15.58
C ILE A 326 -8.40 30.94 14.21
N ILE A 327 -7.63 30.34 13.30
CA ILE A 327 -8.08 29.89 11.99
C ILE A 327 -9.22 28.87 12.16
N PHE A 328 -9.09 27.89 13.05
CA PHE A 328 -10.11 26.89 13.34
C PHE A 328 -11.38 27.52 13.94
N ILE A 329 -11.26 28.45 14.89
CA ILE A 329 -12.42 29.21 15.42
C ILE A 329 -13.07 30.03 14.30
N ILE A 330 -12.30 30.71 13.45
CA ILE A 330 -12.81 31.47 12.30
C ILE A 330 -13.55 30.53 11.33
N PHE A 331 -13.00 29.34 11.01
CA PHE A 331 -13.66 28.31 10.20
C PHE A 331 -14.96 27.79 10.86
N VAL A 332 -14.94 27.54 12.17
CA VAL A 332 -16.12 27.09 12.95
C VAL A 332 -17.18 28.19 13.06
N HIS A 333 -16.81 29.46 13.08
CA HIS A 333 -17.76 30.58 13.04
C HIS A 333 -18.27 30.86 11.62
N LEU A 334 -17.47 30.57 10.59
CA LEU A 334 -17.85 30.61 9.17
C LEU A 334 -18.70 29.41 8.72
N ARG A 335 -19.24 28.63 9.67
CA ARG A 335 -20.37 27.67 9.56
C ARG A 335 -21.70 28.30 9.06
N ARG A 336 -21.62 29.50 8.48
CA ARG A 336 -22.69 30.22 7.77
C ARG A 336 -22.44 30.27 6.24
N LEU A 337 -21.41 29.57 5.74
CA LEU A 337 -21.14 29.36 4.32
C LEU A 337 -21.44 27.90 3.94
N GLU A 338 -22.56 27.72 3.25
CA GLU A 338 -23.18 26.42 2.99
C GLU A 338 -22.36 25.51 2.05
N HIS A 339 -22.44 24.21 2.33
CA HIS A 339 -22.22 23.03 1.47
C HIS A 339 -20.94 22.17 1.54
N PRO A 340 -19.70 22.62 1.28
CA PRO A 340 -18.61 21.68 1.02
C PRO A 340 -18.08 20.94 2.26
N PHE A 341 -17.90 21.62 3.40
CA PHE A 341 -17.41 20.97 4.63
C PHE A 341 -18.53 20.27 5.42
N GLU A 342 -19.77 20.68 5.22
CA GLU A 342 -20.96 20.01 5.77
C GLU A 342 -21.14 18.59 5.21
N ALA A 343 -20.65 18.29 4.01
CA ALA A 343 -20.64 16.90 3.51
C ALA A 343 -19.79 15.96 4.38
N ALA A 344 -18.63 16.44 4.86
CA ALA A 344 -17.72 15.66 5.70
C ALA A 344 -18.11 15.69 7.19
N TRP A 345 -18.72 16.79 7.66
CA TRP A 345 -18.88 17.09 9.08
C TRP A 345 -20.31 17.50 9.51
N SER A 346 -21.32 17.29 8.65
CA SER A 346 -22.72 17.33 9.08
C SER A 346 -23.01 16.24 10.13
N PRO A 347 -24.00 16.43 11.02
CA PRO A 347 -24.47 15.38 11.92
C PRO A 347 -25.01 14.14 11.19
N ASN A 348 -25.23 14.22 9.87
CA ASN A 348 -25.60 13.11 9.00
C ASN A 348 -24.42 12.41 8.31
N SER A 349 -23.20 12.96 8.39
CA SER A 349 -22.02 12.33 7.80
C SER A 349 -21.62 11.06 8.57
N ILE A 350 -21.06 10.08 7.86
CA ILE A 350 -20.57 8.85 8.48
C ILE A 350 -19.46 9.18 9.49
N LEU A 351 -18.57 10.13 9.16
CA LEU A 351 -17.44 10.47 10.01
C LEU A 351 -17.87 11.16 11.32
N SER A 352 -18.85 12.07 11.27
CA SER A 352 -19.41 12.68 12.49
C SER A 352 -20.14 11.66 13.36
N LYS A 353 -20.86 10.70 12.77
CA LYS A 353 -21.55 9.63 13.50
C LYS A 353 -20.59 8.60 14.09
N VAL A 354 -19.54 8.22 13.36
CA VAL A 354 -18.44 7.38 13.88
C VAL A 354 -17.76 8.08 15.05
N PHE A 355 -17.40 9.36 14.90
CA PHE A 355 -16.79 10.13 15.98
C PHE A 355 -17.71 10.16 17.22
N ALA A 356 -18.97 10.59 17.08
CA ALA A 356 -19.94 10.61 18.17
C ALA A 356 -20.07 9.26 18.90
N SER A 357 -20.17 8.14 18.16
CA SER A 357 -20.32 6.80 18.73
C SER A 357 -19.08 6.31 19.50
N TYR A 358 -17.88 6.81 19.19
CA TYR A 358 -16.63 6.40 19.83
C TYR A 358 -15.97 7.52 20.66
N CYS A 359 -16.55 8.73 20.72
CA CYS A 359 -16.05 9.88 21.47
C CYS A 359 -15.65 9.51 22.90
N ASP A 360 -16.53 8.83 23.63
CA ASP A 360 -16.31 8.46 25.03
C ASP A 360 -15.15 7.46 25.20
N ALA A 361 -14.97 6.55 24.24
CA ALA A 361 -13.85 5.61 24.21
C ALA A 361 -12.53 6.31 23.85
N VAL A 362 -12.55 7.23 22.87
CA VAL A 362 -11.38 8.05 22.48
C VAL A 362 -10.95 8.95 23.64
N ILE A 363 -11.89 9.58 24.36
CA ILE A 363 -11.62 10.38 25.56
C ILE A 363 -10.98 9.49 26.65
N SER A 364 -11.52 8.31 26.90
CA SER A 364 -10.95 7.36 27.88
C SER A 364 -9.51 6.96 27.52
N VAL A 365 -9.26 6.55 26.26
CA VAL A 365 -7.91 6.20 25.77
C VAL A 365 -6.93 7.37 25.89
N LEU A 366 -7.33 8.59 25.53
CA LEU A 366 -6.46 9.76 25.59
C LEU A 366 -6.16 10.21 27.02
N LEU A 367 -7.12 10.07 27.96
CA LEU A 367 -6.88 10.29 29.39
C LEU A 367 -5.89 9.26 29.95
N SER A 368 -6.02 7.98 29.58
CA SER A 368 -5.07 6.94 29.97
C SER A 368 -3.67 7.16 29.41
N ILE A 369 -3.55 7.58 28.13
CA ILE A 369 -2.27 7.95 27.52
C ILE A 369 -1.64 9.15 28.25
N PHE A 370 -2.43 10.17 28.59
CA PHE A 370 -1.94 11.32 29.36
C PHE A 370 -1.43 10.90 30.74
N ALA A 371 -2.16 10.04 31.45
CA ALA A 371 -1.74 9.53 32.76
C ALA A 371 -0.46 8.69 32.70
N ALA A 372 -0.24 7.92 31.62
CA ALA A 372 0.95 7.10 31.42
C ALA A 372 2.19 7.92 30.99
N LEU A 373 2.01 8.95 30.15
CA LEU A 373 3.09 9.87 29.78
C LEU A 373 3.52 10.74 30.97
N ASN A 374 2.57 11.10 31.84
CA ASN A 374 2.75 12.03 32.96
C ASN A 374 2.43 11.34 34.29
N ILE A 375 3.24 10.35 34.66
CA ILE A 375 3.09 9.58 35.90
C ILE A 375 3.08 10.55 37.10
N SER A 376 1.93 10.65 37.77
CA SER A 376 1.66 11.64 38.81
C SER A 376 0.44 11.26 39.66
N VAL A 377 0.31 11.87 40.84
CA VAL A 377 -0.88 11.68 41.71
C VAL A 377 -2.17 12.08 40.98
N ILE A 378 -2.16 13.22 40.28
CA ILE A 378 -3.32 13.69 39.51
C ILE A 378 -3.57 12.79 38.28
N GLY A 379 -2.52 12.24 37.68
CA GLY A 379 -2.60 11.23 36.63
C GLY A 379 -3.36 9.97 37.07
N LEU A 380 -3.13 9.46 38.29
CA LEU A 380 -3.88 8.31 38.82
C LEU A 380 -5.39 8.60 38.94
N ILE A 381 -5.75 9.80 39.39
CA ILE A 381 -7.16 10.22 39.51
C ILE A 381 -7.80 10.31 38.11
N LEU A 382 -7.08 10.86 37.12
CA LEU A 382 -7.54 10.93 35.73
C LEU A 382 -7.68 9.53 35.09
N LEU A 383 -6.79 8.59 35.40
CA LEU A 383 -6.86 7.19 34.96
C LEU A 383 -8.10 6.48 35.52
N LEU A 384 -8.37 6.63 36.82
CA LEU A 384 -9.58 6.08 37.44
C LEU A 384 -10.86 6.68 36.83
N LEU A 385 -10.86 7.99 36.58
CA LEU A 385 -11.95 8.65 35.85
C LEU A 385 -12.09 8.12 34.41
N ALA A 386 -10.99 7.84 33.70
CA ALA A 386 -11.02 7.29 32.35
C ALA A 386 -11.69 5.91 32.30
N PHE A 387 -11.41 5.03 33.26
CA PHE A 387 -12.08 3.72 33.36
C PHE A 387 -13.57 3.87 33.72
N ILE A 388 -13.93 4.80 34.62
CA ILE A 388 -15.33 5.11 34.95
C ILE A 388 -16.06 5.65 33.71
N ILE A 389 -15.45 6.55 32.93
CA ILE A 389 -16.03 7.08 31.69
C ILE A 389 -16.35 5.95 30.70
N PHE A 390 -15.44 4.98 30.56
CA PHE A 390 -15.65 3.85 29.65
C PHE A 390 -16.83 2.97 30.08
N VAL A 391 -16.81 2.48 31.32
CA VAL A 391 -17.70 1.42 31.82
C VAL A 391 -19.07 1.93 32.26
N ALA A 392 -19.16 3.17 32.76
CA ALA A 392 -20.34 3.59 33.52
C ALA A 392 -21.54 4.01 32.64
N THR A 393 -22.73 3.99 33.24
CA THR A 393 -24.00 4.35 32.60
C THR A 393 -23.99 5.81 32.11
N PRO A 394 -24.81 6.20 31.11
CA PRO A 394 -24.73 7.54 30.50
C PRO A 394 -24.82 8.70 31.51
N LYS A 395 -25.58 8.54 32.60
CA LYS A 395 -25.69 9.53 33.68
C LYS A 395 -24.37 9.72 34.44
N THR A 396 -23.75 8.63 34.90
CA THR A 396 -22.49 8.69 35.66
C THR A 396 -21.30 9.03 34.76
N ARG A 397 -21.33 8.62 33.48
CA ARG A 397 -20.37 9.05 32.46
C ARG A 397 -20.42 10.56 32.19
N GLY A 398 -21.60 11.18 32.28
CA GLY A 398 -21.75 12.65 32.26
C GLY A 398 -20.95 13.29 33.39
N ILE A 399 -21.22 12.85 34.62
CA ILE A 399 -20.56 13.36 35.84
C ILE A 399 -19.03 13.17 35.78
N ALA A 400 -18.55 11.98 35.40
CA ALA A 400 -17.12 11.66 35.35
C ALA A 400 -16.33 12.48 34.30
N CYS A 401 -16.96 12.87 33.19
CA CYS A 401 -16.34 13.82 32.26
C CYS A 401 -16.32 15.24 32.84
N CYS A 402 -17.39 15.68 33.52
CA CYS A 402 -17.40 17.00 34.17
C CYS A 402 -16.33 17.12 35.26
N THR A 403 -16.12 16.09 36.08
CA THR A 403 -15.04 16.08 37.08
C THR A 403 -13.66 16.07 36.43
N ALA A 404 -13.47 15.31 35.35
CA ALA A 404 -12.22 15.33 34.57
C ALA A 404 -11.94 16.71 33.95
N CYS A 405 -12.95 17.39 33.38
CA CYS A 405 -12.83 18.77 32.88
C CYS A 405 -12.35 19.73 33.96
N VAL A 406 -12.99 19.71 35.14
CA VAL A 406 -12.66 20.60 36.26
C VAL A 406 -11.23 20.33 36.76
N LEU A 407 -10.87 19.06 36.90
CA LEU A 407 -9.52 18.65 37.34
C LEU A 407 -8.44 19.10 36.34
N LEU A 408 -8.66 18.91 35.04
CA LEU A 408 -7.74 19.36 33.98
C LEU A 408 -7.65 20.89 33.90
N ALA A 409 -8.75 21.63 34.10
CA ALA A 409 -8.73 23.09 34.11
C ALA A 409 -7.96 23.66 35.31
N ILE A 410 -8.12 23.05 36.50
CA ILE A 410 -7.34 23.37 37.69
C ILE A 410 -5.85 23.04 37.46
N LEU A 411 -5.55 21.87 36.87
CA LEU A 411 -4.19 21.45 36.56
C LEU A 411 -3.48 22.41 35.59
N TRP A 412 -4.20 22.88 34.57
CA TRP A 412 -3.71 23.89 33.62
C TRP A 412 -3.39 25.22 34.33
N MET A 413 -4.32 25.72 35.15
CA MET A 413 -4.13 26.96 35.93
C MET A 413 -2.93 26.87 36.86
N LEU A 414 -2.79 25.76 37.60
CA LEU A 414 -1.68 25.54 38.54
C LEU A 414 -0.34 25.39 37.81
N SER A 415 -0.31 24.69 36.67
CA SER A 415 0.91 24.52 35.85
C SER A 415 1.33 25.85 35.23
N PHE A 416 0.38 26.66 34.74
CA PHE A 416 0.65 28.00 34.25
C PHE A 416 1.22 28.89 35.38
N LEU A 417 0.58 28.91 36.54
CA LEU A 417 1.05 29.69 37.69
C LEU A 417 2.46 29.27 38.15
N ALA A 418 2.75 27.97 38.20
CA ALA A 418 4.08 27.44 38.52
C ALA A 418 5.15 27.87 37.51
N THR A 419 4.82 27.99 36.22
CA THR A 419 5.77 28.54 35.21
C THR A 419 6.04 30.02 35.39
N THR A 420 5.02 30.82 35.75
CA THR A 420 5.19 32.27 35.97
C THR A 420 5.97 32.62 37.23
N LEU A 421 5.96 31.74 38.24
CA LEU A 421 6.63 31.92 39.53
C LEU A 421 8.07 31.40 39.58
N THR A 422 8.58 30.80 38.49
CA THR A 422 9.95 30.27 38.37
C THR A 422 10.42 29.48 39.60
N VAL A 423 9.69 28.41 39.93
CA VAL A 423 10.00 27.56 41.10
C VAL A 423 11.42 26.97 40.97
N PRO A 424 12.28 27.09 42.00
CA PRO A 424 13.64 26.55 41.95
C PRO A 424 13.66 25.01 41.87
N VAL A 425 14.84 24.47 41.53
CA VAL A 425 15.17 23.04 41.64
C VAL A 425 16.13 22.85 42.80
N LEU A 426 15.74 22.07 43.80
CA LEU A 426 16.46 21.85 45.06
C LEU A 426 17.01 20.43 45.14
N VAL A 427 18.31 20.30 45.43
CA VAL A 427 18.96 19.01 45.68
C VAL A 427 18.97 18.75 47.19
N TYR A 428 18.30 17.69 47.63
CA TYR A 428 18.17 17.35 49.05
C TYR A 428 19.33 16.47 49.53
N PRO A 429 19.99 16.79 50.67
CA PRO A 429 21.04 15.95 51.24
C PRO A 429 20.46 14.71 51.94
N LYS A 430 21.22 13.61 51.94
CA LYS A 430 20.83 12.31 52.57
C LYS A 430 20.56 12.35 54.08
N ASN A 431 20.84 13.46 54.76
CA ASN A 431 20.74 13.56 56.22
C ASN A 431 19.33 13.93 56.72
N CYS A 432 18.35 14.18 55.84
CA CYS A 432 16.92 14.21 56.17
C CYS A 432 16.48 15.20 57.28
N THR A 433 17.25 16.26 57.55
CA THR A 433 16.99 17.26 58.59
C THR A 433 16.24 18.52 58.14
N ASN A 434 15.89 18.63 56.85
CA ASN A 434 15.29 19.84 56.28
C ASN A 434 13.75 19.83 56.31
N VAL A 435 13.15 20.98 56.65
CA VAL A 435 11.71 21.21 56.59
C VAL A 435 11.20 21.08 55.15
N PHE A 436 10.01 20.48 54.96
CA PHE A 436 9.33 20.36 53.67
C PHE A 436 9.24 21.70 52.94
N ARG A 437 9.77 21.76 51.72
CA ARG A 437 9.68 22.91 50.81
C ARG A 437 9.14 22.44 49.48
N LEU A 438 8.29 23.24 48.86
CA LEU A 438 7.81 23.00 47.50
C LEU A 438 8.93 23.24 46.50
N ASP A 439 9.32 22.16 45.83
CA ASP A 439 10.37 22.08 44.81
C ASP A 439 9.77 21.74 43.44
N HIS A 440 10.44 22.11 42.34
CA HIS A 440 10.04 21.74 40.98
C HIS A 440 9.72 20.24 40.84
N ASN A 441 10.57 19.37 41.40
CA ASN A 441 10.38 17.92 41.32
C ASN A 441 9.21 17.42 42.17
N THR A 442 8.77 18.16 43.21
CA THR A 442 7.57 17.81 43.99
C THR A 442 6.29 18.20 43.25
N LEU A 443 6.33 19.35 42.56
CA LEU A 443 5.24 19.78 41.69
C LEU A 443 5.07 18.79 40.53
N GLN A 444 6.17 18.33 39.92
CA GLN A 444 6.13 17.31 38.87
C GLN A 444 5.53 15.98 39.37
N TRP A 445 5.91 15.49 40.56
CA TRP A 445 5.33 14.28 41.17
C TRP A 445 3.81 14.42 41.46
N LEU A 446 3.37 15.62 41.86
CA LEU A 446 1.94 15.93 41.99
C LEU A 446 1.21 15.94 40.64
N GLY A 447 1.91 16.33 39.57
CA GLY A 447 1.42 16.42 38.18
C GLY A 447 1.52 17.81 37.55
N ILE A 448 2.06 18.80 38.27
CA ILE A 448 2.17 20.20 37.84
C ILE A 448 3.47 20.38 37.05
N SER A 449 3.38 20.56 35.72
CA SER A 449 4.57 20.69 34.85
C SER A 449 4.30 21.57 33.62
N SER A 450 5.33 22.34 33.23
CA SER A 450 5.32 23.20 32.04
C SER A 450 5.10 22.44 30.72
N GLN A 451 5.68 21.23 30.61
CA GLN A 451 5.67 20.44 29.37
C GLN A 451 4.28 19.90 29.00
N GLN A 452 3.34 19.90 29.95
CA GLN A 452 2.03 19.26 29.82
C GLN A 452 0.90 20.22 29.45
N LEU A 453 1.17 21.53 29.42
CA LEU A 453 0.16 22.58 29.18
C LEU A 453 -0.63 22.34 27.87
N TRP A 454 0.04 21.94 26.79
CA TRP A 454 -0.58 21.70 25.50
C TRP A 454 -1.44 20.43 25.45
N THR A 455 -1.00 19.33 26.07
CA THR A 455 -1.78 18.08 26.11
C THR A 455 -3.03 18.24 26.96
N ILE A 456 -2.97 19.04 28.04
CA ILE A 456 -4.15 19.42 28.83
C ILE A 456 -5.14 20.25 27.99
N ILE A 457 -4.68 21.22 27.19
CA ILE A 457 -5.55 22.02 26.31
C ILE A 457 -6.27 21.12 25.28
N VAL A 458 -5.56 20.16 24.67
CA VAL A 458 -6.16 19.22 23.70
C VAL A 458 -7.23 18.34 24.36
N LEU A 459 -6.97 17.83 25.57
CA LEU A 459 -7.95 17.07 26.34
C LEU A 459 -9.18 17.91 26.71
N LEU A 460 -8.98 19.12 27.24
CA LEU A 460 -10.08 20.04 27.55
C LEU A 460 -10.92 20.37 26.31
N PHE A 461 -10.29 20.60 25.16
CA PHE A 461 -10.99 20.79 23.90
C PHE A 461 -11.83 19.55 23.55
N LEU A 462 -11.27 18.34 23.60
CA LEU A 462 -11.99 17.11 23.27
C LEU A 462 -13.17 16.85 24.23
N LEU A 463 -12.98 16.98 25.55
CA LEU A 463 -14.07 16.83 26.51
C LEU A 463 -15.14 17.92 26.34
N SER A 464 -14.78 19.17 26.00
CA SER A 464 -15.77 20.21 25.70
C SER A 464 -16.55 19.93 24.41
N SER A 465 -15.87 19.37 23.39
CA SER A 465 -16.46 19.00 22.10
C SER A 465 -17.49 17.87 22.21
N ARG A 466 -17.38 17.01 23.23
CA ARG A 466 -18.35 15.95 23.56
C ARG A 466 -19.80 16.47 23.59
N CYS A 467 -20.01 17.65 24.17
CA CYS A 467 -21.34 18.27 24.25
C CYS A 467 -21.89 18.71 22.88
N ALA A 468 -21.03 18.95 21.89
CA ALA A 468 -21.45 19.32 20.53
C ALA A 468 -21.80 18.12 19.63
N PHE A 469 -21.32 16.91 19.97
CA PHE A 469 -21.60 15.66 19.24
C PHE A 469 -22.54 14.71 19.96
N TYR A 470 -23.25 15.18 20.99
CA TYR A 470 -24.26 14.38 21.69
C TYR A 470 -25.49 14.17 20.77
N VAL A 471 -25.36 13.19 19.88
CA VAL A 471 -26.44 12.63 19.06
C VAL A 471 -26.93 11.37 19.75
N GLU A 472 -28.24 11.12 19.80
CA GLU A 472 -28.76 9.88 20.36
C GLU A 472 -28.15 8.65 19.64
N ASN A 473 -27.54 7.76 20.42
CA ASN A 473 -26.84 6.56 19.94
C ASN A 473 -27.75 5.57 19.17
N SER A 474 -29.05 5.81 19.11
CA SER A 474 -30.07 5.00 18.43
C SER A 474 -29.99 5.07 16.89
N VAL A 475 -29.30 6.04 16.28
CA VAL A 475 -29.32 6.27 14.82
C VAL A 475 -27.94 6.06 14.15
N TRP A 476 -27.18 5.06 14.61
CA TRP A 476 -25.87 4.71 14.05
C TRP A 476 -25.91 3.56 13.02
N LEU A 477 -25.83 3.96 11.74
CA LEU A 477 -26.11 3.19 10.52
C LEU A 477 -27.54 2.59 10.47
N PRO A 478 -28.24 2.65 9.31
CA PRO A 478 -29.51 1.95 9.15
C PRO A 478 -29.31 0.45 9.41
N ASP A 479 -30.31 -0.23 9.98
CA ASP A 479 -30.13 -1.55 10.59
C ASP A 479 -29.69 -2.64 9.61
N VAL A 480 -28.37 -2.80 9.52
CA VAL A 480 -27.74 -3.91 8.82
C VAL A 480 -27.78 -5.13 9.74
N ASN A 481 -28.94 -5.79 9.74
CA ASN A 481 -29.10 -7.13 10.31
C ASN A 481 -28.22 -8.14 9.57
N ARG A 482 -27.93 -9.28 10.20
CA ARG A 482 -27.08 -10.34 9.62
C ARG A 482 -27.51 -10.75 8.21
N ILE A 483 -28.81 -10.86 7.96
CA ILE A 483 -29.40 -11.21 6.65
C ILE A 483 -29.04 -10.17 5.58
N ASN A 484 -29.04 -8.87 5.94
CA ASN A 484 -28.68 -7.78 5.03
C ASN A 484 -27.19 -7.79 4.67
N ALA A 485 -26.34 -8.31 5.56
CA ALA A 485 -24.90 -8.46 5.35
C ALA A 485 -24.54 -9.59 4.37
N GLU A 486 -25.41 -10.60 4.24
CA GLU A 486 -25.22 -11.75 3.35
C GLU A 486 -25.82 -11.51 1.95
N ASN A 487 -26.99 -10.82 1.86
CA ASN A 487 -27.74 -10.72 0.60
C ASN A 487 -27.46 -9.48 -0.27
N VAL A 488 -26.97 -8.37 0.30
CA VAL A 488 -26.89 -7.05 -0.41
C VAL A 488 -25.47 -6.74 -0.94
N GLY A 489 -24.47 -7.56 -0.58
CA GLY A 489 -23.10 -7.50 -1.09
C GLY A 489 -22.08 -6.83 -0.17
N ILE A 490 -20.82 -6.78 -0.63
CA ILE A 490 -19.63 -6.46 0.19
C ILE A 490 -19.77 -5.18 1.03
N SER A 491 -20.47 -4.15 0.54
CA SER A 491 -20.69 -2.90 1.29
C SER A 491 -21.53 -3.11 2.56
N SER A 492 -22.59 -3.94 2.52
CA SER A 492 -23.37 -4.25 3.73
C SER A 492 -22.60 -5.19 4.65
N THR A 493 -21.83 -6.13 4.11
CA THR A 493 -20.94 -7.00 4.89
C THR A 493 -19.91 -6.18 5.69
N MET A 494 -19.25 -5.21 5.05
CA MET A 494 -18.30 -4.30 5.72
C MET A 494 -18.98 -3.44 6.78
N LYS A 495 -20.19 -2.90 6.51
CA LYS A 495 -20.97 -2.14 7.51
C LYS A 495 -21.34 -2.99 8.73
N TYR A 496 -21.75 -4.25 8.52
CA TYR A 496 -22.04 -5.19 9.59
C TYR A 496 -20.78 -5.55 10.40
N LEU A 497 -19.66 -5.83 9.73
CA LEU A 497 -18.39 -6.11 10.38
C LEU A 497 -17.94 -4.93 11.25
N VAL A 498 -17.95 -3.69 10.73
CA VAL A 498 -17.56 -2.51 11.52
C VAL A 498 -18.52 -2.27 12.70
N LYS A 499 -19.83 -2.54 12.57
CA LYS A 499 -20.80 -2.42 13.69
C LYS A 499 -20.64 -3.49 14.76
N PHE A 500 -20.25 -4.72 14.39
CA PHE A 500 -20.27 -5.89 15.28
C PHE A 500 -18.92 -6.60 15.45
N TRP A 501 -17.79 -5.95 15.12
CA TRP A 501 -16.47 -6.57 15.14
C TRP A 501 -16.11 -7.15 16.51
N MET A 502 -16.31 -6.39 17.59
CA MET A 502 -16.02 -6.84 18.95
C MET A 502 -16.94 -8.01 19.37
N HIS A 503 -18.22 -7.98 18.97
CA HIS A 503 -19.14 -9.11 19.21
C HIS A 503 -18.66 -10.40 18.53
N LYS A 504 -18.09 -10.31 17.33
CA LYS A 504 -17.67 -11.50 16.54
C LYS A 504 -16.21 -11.93 16.73
N PHE A 505 -15.31 -11.05 17.13
CA PHE A 505 -13.87 -11.31 17.21
C PHE A 505 -13.20 -10.77 18.49
N GLY A 506 -13.93 -10.15 19.41
CA GLY A 506 -13.34 -9.44 20.56
C GLY A 506 -12.53 -10.33 21.49
N PHE A 507 -12.92 -11.60 21.68
CA PHE A 507 -12.14 -12.56 22.46
C PHE A 507 -10.82 -12.95 21.76
N GLU A 508 -10.88 -13.23 20.45
CA GLU A 508 -9.69 -13.52 19.64
C GLU A 508 -8.72 -12.33 19.63
N VAL A 509 -9.23 -11.12 19.41
CA VAL A 509 -8.44 -9.88 19.42
C VAL A 509 -7.87 -9.59 20.82
N SER A 510 -8.64 -9.84 21.89
CA SER A 510 -8.17 -9.70 23.27
C SER A 510 -6.97 -10.61 23.57
N MET A 511 -7.02 -11.89 23.18
CA MET A 511 -5.88 -12.80 23.40
C MET A 511 -4.69 -12.46 22.49
N CYS A 512 -4.93 -12.03 21.25
CA CYS A 512 -3.86 -11.59 20.34
C CYS A 512 -3.13 -10.35 20.88
N PHE A 513 -3.88 -9.35 21.35
CA PHE A 513 -3.31 -8.14 21.95
C PHE A 513 -2.61 -8.47 23.27
N GLY A 514 -3.22 -9.25 24.16
CA GLY A 514 -2.60 -9.64 25.44
C GLY A 514 -1.30 -10.44 25.30
N ILE A 515 -1.18 -11.32 24.29
CA ILE A 515 0.09 -11.97 23.95
C ILE A 515 1.12 -10.94 23.46
N THR A 516 0.70 -9.98 22.64
CA THR A 516 1.60 -8.93 22.11
C THR A 516 2.12 -8.04 23.24
N VAL A 517 1.25 -7.63 24.16
CA VAL A 517 1.61 -6.88 25.37
C VAL A 517 2.54 -7.70 26.26
N GLY A 518 2.22 -8.97 26.51
CA GLY A 518 3.10 -9.88 27.26
C GLY A 518 4.48 -10.07 26.62
N CYS A 519 4.60 -9.98 25.29
CA CYS A 519 5.88 -10.01 24.57
C CYS A 519 6.70 -8.72 24.72
N PHE A 520 6.06 -7.57 24.94
CA PHE A 520 6.75 -6.30 25.21
C PHE A 520 7.14 -6.14 26.68
N HIS A 521 6.38 -6.75 27.60
CA HIS A 521 6.77 -6.91 29.00
C HIS A 521 8.00 -7.81 29.12
N GLN A 522 9.09 -7.28 29.69
CA GLN A 522 10.28 -8.04 30.07
C GLN A 522 10.23 -8.52 31.53
N ASP A 523 9.14 -8.21 32.22
CA ASP A 523 8.95 -8.40 33.65
C ASP A 523 7.99 -9.56 33.97
N ILE A 524 7.80 -9.85 35.26
CA ILE A 524 6.94 -10.95 35.75
C ILE A 524 5.47 -10.86 35.26
N LEU A 525 4.96 -9.66 34.98
CA LEU A 525 3.59 -9.46 34.46
C LEU A 525 3.40 -10.03 33.05
N GLY A 526 4.42 -10.00 32.20
CA GLY A 526 4.37 -10.62 30.88
C GLY A 526 4.04 -12.11 30.98
N LEU A 527 4.74 -12.83 31.86
CA LEU A 527 4.51 -14.26 32.11
C LEU A 527 3.11 -14.54 32.70
N LEU A 528 2.61 -13.66 33.57
CA LEU A 528 1.26 -13.73 34.11
C LEU A 528 0.19 -13.58 33.01
N PHE A 529 0.37 -12.66 32.06
CA PHE A 529 -0.52 -12.53 30.90
C PHE A 529 -0.51 -13.78 30.01
N PHE A 530 0.64 -14.41 29.78
CA PHE A 530 0.69 -15.67 29.01
C PHE A 530 -0.03 -16.83 29.69
N LEU A 531 0.21 -17.02 30.99
CA LEU A 531 -0.46 -18.07 31.76
C LEU A 531 -1.98 -17.87 31.78
N SER A 532 -2.46 -16.62 31.96
CA SER A 532 -3.89 -16.33 31.95
C SER A 532 -4.52 -16.65 30.58
N ILE A 533 -3.90 -16.21 29.47
CA ILE A 533 -4.38 -16.46 28.11
C ILE A 533 -4.38 -17.97 27.80
N GLY A 534 -3.37 -18.71 28.26
CA GLY A 534 -3.31 -20.16 28.14
C GLY A 534 -4.47 -20.87 28.86
N LEU A 535 -4.78 -20.46 30.08
CA LEU A 535 -5.91 -20.99 30.85
C LEU A 535 -7.25 -20.67 30.17
N PHE A 536 -7.45 -19.42 29.70
CA PHE A 536 -8.67 -19.06 28.98
C PHE A 536 -8.85 -19.79 27.65
N ARG A 537 -7.77 -20.30 27.03
CA ARG A 537 -7.87 -21.13 25.82
C ARG A 537 -8.39 -22.55 26.11
N LEU A 538 -8.06 -23.12 27.28
CA LEU A 538 -8.54 -24.43 27.75
C LEU A 538 -10.02 -24.43 28.13
N PHE A 539 -10.58 -23.26 28.44
CA PHE A 539 -11.98 -23.11 28.84
C PHE A 539 -12.94 -23.16 27.63
N SER A 540 -14.03 -23.92 27.77
CA SER A 540 -15.17 -23.88 26.84
C SER A 540 -15.84 -22.51 26.84
N HIS A 541 -16.62 -22.21 25.79
CA HIS A 541 -17.24 -20.89 25.61
C HIS A 541 -18.00 -20.43 26.87
N ARG A 542 -18.83 -21.32 27.43
CA ARG A 542 -19.59 -21.07 28.67
C ARG A 542 -18.70 -20.79 29.88
N ARG A 543 -17.58 -21.50 30.05
CA ARG A 543 -16.64 -21.27 31.16
C ARG A 543 -15.92 -19.92 31.02
N ARG A 544 -15.54 -19.54 29.79
CA ARG A 544 -14.91 -18.24 29.53
C ARG A 544 -15.82 -17.09 29.94
N ALA A 545 -17.09 -17.09 29.50
CA ALA A 545 -18.05 -16.04 29.86
C ALA A 545 -18.24 -15.90 31.38
N ILE A 546 -18.25 -17.01 32.13
CA ILE A 546 -18.37 -17.02 33.60
C ILE A 546 -17.12 -16.46 34.31
N PHE A 547 -15.91 -16.86 33.86
CA PHE A 547 -14.66 -16.45 34.52
C PHE A 547 -14.09 -15.11 34.05
N TRP A 548 -14.53 -14.58 32.91
CA TRP A 548 -14.01 -13.32 32.34
C TRP A 548 -14.14 -12.10 33.27
N PRO A 549 -15.27 -11.85 33.97
CA PRO A 549 -15.40 -10.69 34.85
C PRO A 549 -14.37 -10.64 35.97
N TYR A 550 -14.03 -11.80 36.55
CA TYR A 550 -13.03 -11.93 37.61
C TYR A 550 -11.61 -11.66 37.07
N TYR A 551 -11.30 -12.14 35.87
CA TYR A 551 -10.03 -11.84 35.21
C TYR A 551 -9.86 -10.35 34.92
N VAL A 552 -10.90 -9.67 34.44
CA VAL A 552 -10.87 -8.22 34.20
C VAL A 552 -10.63 -7.44 35.50
N GLN A 553 -11.26 -7.85 36.62
CA GLN A 553 -11.00 -7.26 37.93
C GLN A 553 -9.56 -7.51 38.41
N PHE A 554 -9.02 -8.71 38.19
CA PHE A 554 -7.66 -9.08 38.55
C PHE A 554 -6.61 -8.24 37.80
N ILE A 555 -6.72 -8.13 36.46
CA ILE A 555 -5.80 -7.32 35.66
C ILE A 555 -5.94 -5.82 35.97
N LEU A 556 -7.16 -5.32 36.17
CA LEU A 556 -7.36 -3.91 36.58
C LEU A 556 -6.66 -3.60 37.91
N SER A 557 -6.71 -4.51 38.88
CA SER A 557 -6.01 -4.36 40.16
C SER A 557 -4.48 -4.36 39.98
N ILE A 558 -3.94 -5.26 39.15
CA ILE A 558 -2.50 -5.31 38.83
C ILE A 558 -2.04 -3.99 38.22
N VAL A 559 -2.75 -3.48 37.22
CA VAL A 559 -2.40 -2.26 36.48
C VAL A 559 -2.47 -1.00 37.36
N ILE A 560 -3.36 -0.96 38.36
CA ILE A 560 -3.38 0.10 39.37
C ILE A 560 -2.17 -0.01 40.32
N ILE A 561 -1.80 -1.22 40.75
CA ILE A 561 -0.61 -1.46 41.59
C ILE A 561 0.67 -1.07 40.84
N GLU A 562 0.79 -1.46 39.57
CA GLU A 562 1.89 -1.10 38.68
C GLU A 562 2.05 0.43 38.56
N TYR A 563 0.96 1.17 38.35
CA TYR A 563 1.00 2.63 38.34
C TYR A 563 1.49 3.22 39.68
N ILE A 564 1.06 2.66 40.81
CA ILE A 564 1.48 3.11 42.14
C ILE A 564 2.98 2.82 42.36
N CYS A 565 3.49 1.66 41.92
CA CYS A 565 4.92 1.35 41.93
C CYS A 565 5.72 2.34 41.07
N ALA A 566 5.25 2.62 39.85
CA ALA A 566 5.90 3.54 38.92
C ALA A 566 5.89 4.99 39.41
N LEU A 567 4.82 5.44 40.09
CA LEU A 567 4.74 6.76 40.72
C LEU A 567 5.79 6.94 41.84
N SER A 568 6.02 5.87 42.61
CA SER A 568 7.00 5.84 43.70
C SER A 568 6.79 6.92 44.79
N ILE A 569 7.64 6.89 45.82
CA ILE A 569 7.65 7.85 46.94
C ILE A 569 8.22 9.20 46.43
N PRO A 570 7.74 10.37 46.90
CA PRO A 570 8.33 11.66 46.53
C PRO A 570 9.85 11.69 46.74
N HIS A 571 10.57 12.24 45.76
CA HIS A 571 12.04 12.24 45.72
C HIS A 571 12.72 12.79 47.00
N GLN A 572 12.04 13.67 47.75
CA GLN A 572 12.51 14.22 49.03
C GLN A 572 12.70 13.14 50.12
N PHE A 573 11.88 12.08 50.10
CA PHE A 573 11.94 10.98 51.06
C PHE A 573 12.69 9.76 50.53
N PHE A 574 13.02 9.75 49.22
CA PHE A 574 13.65 8.61 48.55
C PHE A 574 15.01 8.22 49.15
N GLY A 575 15.79 9.22 49.60
CA GLY A 575 17.06 9.01 50.30
C GLY A 575 16.95 8.85 51.82
N CYS A 576 15.74 8.86 52.38
CA CYS A 576 15.47 8.85 53.82
C CYS A 576 14.84 7.53 54.32
N ILE A 577 14.45 6.64 53.41
CA ILE A 577 13.78 5.37 53.72
C ILE A 577 14.62 4.24 53.11
N ASP A 578 15.33 3.50 53.94
CA ASP A 578 16.05 2.29 53.55
C ASP A 578 15.06 1.15 53.29
N LEU A 579 14.52 1.11 52.07
CA LEU A 579 13.70 0.01 51.57
C LEU A 579 14.59 -1.23 51.40
N PHE A 580 14.12 -2.40 51.84
CA PHE A 580 14.93 -3.62 51.89
C PHE A 580 15.48 -4.06 50.52
N TRP A 581 14.79 -3.70 49.43
CA TRP A 581 15.20 -3.98 48.04
C TRP A 581 16.21 -2.98 47.47
N ASN A 582 16.57 -1.90 48.17
CA ASN A 582 17.61 -0.96 47.70
C ASN A 582 18.99 -1.63 47.59
N THR A 583 19.19 -2.78 48.22
CA THR A 583 20.40 -3.61 48.13
C THR A 583 20.41 -4.58 46.93
N TRP A 584 19.29 -4.68 46.18
CA TRP A 584 19.15 -5.60 45.05
C TRP A 584 19.64 -4.96 43.75
N ASP A 585 20.18 -5.78 42.84
CA ASP A 585 20.60 -5.35 41.51
C ASP A 585 19.46 -4.65 40.75
N ASP A 586 19.80 -3.60 39.98
CA ASP A 586 18.84 -2.83 39.19
C ASP A 586 18.01 -3.70 38.23
N ASN A 587 18.61 -4.78 37.73
CA ASN A 587 17.96 -5.73 36.83
C ASN A 587 16.89 -6.56 37.56
N LEU A 588 17.13 -6.97 38.81
CA LEU A 588 16.15 -7.66 39.65
C LEU A 588 15.02 -6.71 40.05
N ARG A 589 15.33 -5.45 40.37
CA ARG A 589 14.34 -4.43 40.73
C ARG A 589 13.39 -4.10 39.58
N LYS A 590 13.88 -4.05 38.33
CA LYS A 590 13.06 -3.90 37.12
C LYS A 590 12.14 -5.11 36.93
N TYR A 591 12.70 -6.32 36.91
CA TYR A 591 11.96 -7.57 36.67
C TYR A 591 10.78 -7.80 37.63
N PHE A 592 10.92 -7.38 38.90
CA PHE A 592 9.87 -7.46 39.91
C PHE A 592 8.98 -6.20 40.02
N ILE A 593 9.17 -5.18 39.15
CA ILE A 593 8.38 -3.94 39.13
C ILE A 593 8.39 -3.24 40.50
N LEU A 594 9.60 -3.10 41.07
CA LEU A 594 9.78 -2.50 42.38
C LEU A 594 9.87 -0.97 42.30
N PRO A 595 9.31 -0.23 43.28
CA PRO A 595 9.45 1.22 43.38
C PRO A 595 10.93 1.62 43.37
N SER A 596 11.25 2.73 42.69
CA SER A 596 12.60 3.20 42.25
C SER A 596 13.03 2.86 40.82
N SER A 597 12.44 1.86 40.15
CA SER A 597 12.86 1.50 38.79
C SER A 597 12.22 2.42 37.73
N VAL A 598 13.02 2.86 36.75
CA VAL A 598 12.55 3.71 35.64
C VAL A 598 11.79 2.84 34.64
N HIS A 599 10.46 2.77 34.80
CA HIS A 599 9.58 2.11 33.84
C HIS A 599 9.42 2.95 32.56
N SER A 600 9.35 2.28 31.41
CA SER A 600 9.04 2.93 30.14
C SER A 600 7.55 3.27 30.08
N SER A 601 7.22 4.56 29.94
CA SER A 601 5.84 5.05 29.80
C SER A 601 5.08 4.42 28.62
N GLN A 602 5.80 3.87 27.63
CA GLN A 602 5.22 3.19 26.48
C GLN A 602 4.55 1.85 26.85
N ILE A 603 5.09 1.10 27.82
CA ILE A 603 4.57 -0.21 28.22
C ILE A 603 3.20 -0.02 28.90
N ILE A 604 3.15 0.86 29.90
CA ILE A 604 1.95 1.22 30.67
C ILE A 604 0.79 1.69 29.76
N ILE A 605 1.08 2.39 28.65
CA ILE A 605 0.06 2.76 27.64
C ILE A 605 -0.61 1.51 27.04
N PHE A 606 0.18 0.49 26.69
CA PHE A 606 -0.36 -0.74 26.11
C PHE A 606 -1.18 -1.54 27.12
N ASP A 607 -0.80 -1.58 28.40
CA ASP A 607 -1.58 -2.23 29.46
C ASP A 607 -2.93 -1.53 29.68
N PHE A 608 -2.96 -0.20 29.67
CA PHE A 608 -4.22 0.54 29.75
C PHE A 608 -5.14 0.27 28.54
N ILE A 609 -4.59 0.21 27.33
CA ILE A 609 -5.35 -0.17 26.12
C ILE A 609 -5.85 -1.62 26.22
N TYR A 610 -5.05 -2.54 26.77
CA TYR A 610 -5.47 -3.92 27.00
C TYR A 610 -6.62 -4.02 28.01
N VAL A 611 -6.55 -3.28 29.13
CA VAL A 611 -7.64 -3.19 30.12
C VAL A 611 -8.95 -2.70 29.50
N LEU A 612 -8.90 -1.65 28.68
CA LEU A 612 -10.09 -1.16 27.95
C LEU A 612 -10.66 -2.20 26.98
N LEU A 613 -9.79 -2.97 26.30
CA LEU A 613 -10.19 -4.03 25.38
C LEU A 613 -10.90 -5.20 26.10
N ILE A 614 -10.35 -5.67 27.24
CA ILE A 614 -10.97 -6.77 28.01
C ILE A 614 -12.25 -6.33 28.74
N LEU A 615 -12.35 -5.04 29.12
CA LEU A 615 -13.58 -4.42 29.63
C LEU A 615 -14.69 -4.39 28.57
N ALA A 616 -14.37 -4.02 27.32
CA ALA A 616 -15.33 -4.08 26.22
C ALA A 616 -15.81 -5.51 25.93
N GLN A 617 -14.91 -6.49 25.98
CA GLN A 617 -15.26 -7.90 25.83
C GLN A 617 -16.15 -8.42 26.99
N LYS A 618 -16.00 -7.87 28.21
CA LYS A 618 -16.86 -8.20 29.35
C LYS A 618 -18.31 -7.77 29.10
N GLU A 619 -18.53 -6.52 28.66
CA GLU A 619 -19.87 -5.97 28.38
C GLU A 619 -20.62 -6.80 27.32
N ILE A 620 -19.89 -7.41 26.38
CA ILE A 620 -20.44 -8.28 25.34
C ILE A 620 -20.86 -9.65 25.90
N TYR A 621 -20.05 -10.27 26.75
CA TYR A 621 -20.44 -11.53 27.40
C TYR A 621 -21.68 -11.35 28.30
N GLU A 622 -21.83 -10.20 28.96
CA GLU A 622 -23.01 -9.88 29.76
C GLU A 622 -24.30 -9.65 28.93
N ARG A 623 -24.19 -9.42 27.62
CA ARG A 623 -25.32 -9.13 26.71
C ARG A 623 -25.50 -10.14 25.57
N GLU A 624 -24.84 -11.29 25.64
CA GLU A 624 -24.69 -12.19 24.48
C GLU A 624 -26.01 -12.83 24.02
N ASP A 625 -26.86 -13.29 24.94
CA ASP A 625 -28.00 -14.17 24.62
C ASP A 625 -29.10 -13.52 23.76
N ASN A 626 -29.16 -12.18 23.67
CA ASN A 626 -30.13 -11.44 22.83
C ASN A 626 -29.47 -10.33 21.98
N HIS A 627 -28.20 -10.50 21.58
CA HIS A 627 -27.47 -9.44 20.87
C HIS A 627 -27.91 -9.29 19.39
N PRO A 628 -28.14 -8.08 18.85
CA PRO A 628 -28.57 -7.86 17.45
C PRO A 628 -27.52 -8.30 16.40
N GLY A 629 -26.27 -8.52 16.81
CA GLY A 629 -25.24 -9.18 15.99
C GLY A 629 -25.48 -10.70 15.76
N GLY A 630 -26.51 -11.29 16.37
CA GLY A 630 -26.87 -12.71 16.27
C GLY A 630 -25.91 -13.66 16.99
N ASN A 631 -26.28 -14.94 17.03
CA ASN A 631 -25.61 -16.00 17.81
C ASN A 631 -24.10 -16.06 17.61
N ASN A 632 -23.37 -16.34 18.70
CA ASN A 632 -21.90 -16.38 18.72
C ASN A 632 -21.29 -17.73 19.14
N LYS A 633 -22.13 -18.61 19.69
CA LYS A 633 -21.80 -19.96 20.21
C LYS A 633 -21.12 -20.81 19.12
N PRO A 634 -19.99 -21.47 19.40
CA PRO A 634 -19.21 -22.21 18.40
C PRO A 634 -19.86 -23.55 18.01
N LEU A 635 -19.71 -23.96 16.75
CA LEU A 635 -20.29 -25.21 16.23
C LEU A 635 -19.90 -26.46 17.02
N SER A 636 -18.67 -26.51 17.51
CA SER A 636 -18.15 -27.63 18.30
C SER A 636 -18.96 -27.92 19.58
N GLU A 637 -19.66 -26.91 20.12
CA GLU A 637 -20.51 -27.04 21.30
C GLU A 637 -21.98 -27.28 20.93
N ILE A 638 -22.43 -26.83 19.75
CA ILE A 638 -23.81 -27.03 19.27
C ILE A 638 -24.06 -28.50 18.87
N PHE A 639 -23.13 -29.10 18.11
CA PHE A 639 -23.23 -30.52 17.72
C PHE A 639 -23.09 -31.52 18.88
N ALA A 640 -22.70 -31.04 20.06
CA ALA A 640 -22.68 -31.87 21.27
C ALA A 640 -24.06 -31.99 21.94
N CYS A 641 -25.06 -31.18 21.54
CA CYS A 641 -26.39 -31.16 22.16
C CYS A 641 -27.55 -31.49 21.22
N GLU A 642 -27.50 -31.16 19.93
CA GLU A 642 -28.54 -31.54 18.95
C GLU A 642 -27.92 -32.00 17.61
N PRO A 643 -28.33 -33.16 17.03
CA PRO A 643 -27.68 -33.76 15.87
C PRO A 643 -28.29 -33.37 14.51
N SER A 644 -29.35 -32.56 14.47
CA SER A 644 -30.10 -32.19 13.26
C SER A 644 -29.75 -30.77 12.77
N VAL A 645 -29.75 -30.59 11.44
CA VAL A 645 -29.43 -29.35 10.68
C VAL A 645 -27.93 -29.04 10.56
N GLN A 646 -27.42 -28.96 9.31
CA GLN A 646 -26.01 -28.66 8.97
C GLN A 646 -25.88 -27.95 7.59
N VAL A 647 -25.48 -26.66 7.46
CA VAL A 647 -25.10 -25.97 6.15
C VAL A 647 -24.28 -24.64 6.39
N ALA A 648 -23.66 -23.89 5.43
CA ALA A 648 -22.32 -24.13 4.83
C ALA A 648 -21.70 -22.87 3.94
N ILE A 649 -20.35 -22.65 3.74
CA ILE A 649 -19.41 -21.45 3.37
C ILE A 649 -18.18 -21.81 2.45
N PRO A 650 -17.33 -20.85 1.95
CA PRO A 650 -16.07 -21.06 1.17
C PRO A 650 -14.70 -20.89 1.91
N PRO A 651 -13.55 -21.35 1.33
CA PRO A 651 -12.23 -21.42 2.01
C PRO A 651 -11.20 -20.30 1.73
N LEU A 652 -10.27 -20.14 2.69
CA LEU A 652 -8.91 -19.56 2.65
C LEU A 652 -8.12 -20.11 3.88
N TYR A 653 -6.78 -20.14 3.99
CA TYR A 653 -5.63 -19.80 3.12
C TYR A 653 -4.46 -20.81 3.40
N LYS A 654 -3.24 -20.68 2.83
CA LYS A 654 -2.17 -21.71 2.96
C LYS A 654 -0.73 -21.25 3.31
N ASP A 655 -0.33 -19.98 3.15
CA ASP A 655 1.11 -19.71 2.95
C ASP A 655 1.93 -19.23 4.18
N PHE A 656 1.32 -18.86 5.32
CA PHE A 656 2.07 -18.23 6.43
C PHE A 656 2.89 -19.17 7.32
N ILE A 657 2.51 -20.44 7.49
CA ILE A 657 3.18 -21.33 8.45
C ILE A 657 4.53 -21.85 7.89
N SER A 658 4.72 -21.85 6.57
CA SER A 658 5.95 -22.33 5.93
C SER A 658 7.15 -21.39 6.08
N ALA A 659 6.93 -20.08 6.16
CA ALA A 659 8.02 -19.09 6.18
C ALA A 659 8.78 -19.11 7.52
N ARG A 660 8.04 -19.09 8.64
CA ARG A 660 8.60 -19.04 10.00
C ARG A 660 9.53 -20.21 10.34
N GLY A 661 9.26 -21.40 9.79
CA GLY A 661 10.09 -22.59 10.03
C GLY A 661 11.51 -22.50 9.44
N MET A 662 11.82 -21.48 8.63
CA MET A 662 13.05 -21.41 7.84
C MET A 662 13.97 -20.21 8.18
N GLU A 663 13.60 -19.36 9.13
CA GLU A 663 14.41 -18.19 9.57
C GLU A 663 15.14 -18.41 10.92
N GLY A 664 15.13 -19.62 11.47
CA GLY A 664 15.96 -19.98 12.63
C GLY A 664 16.05 -21.49 12.83
N GLY A 665 17.25 -22.04 12.72
CA GLY A 665 17.56 -23.47 12.87
C GLY A 665 17.45 -23.96 14.32
N THR A 666 16.22 -23.97 14.85
CA THR A 666 15.92 -24.23 16.26
C THR A 666 15.01 -25.45 16.41
N PHE A 667 15.12 -26.18 17.52
CA PHE A 667 14.23 -27.33 17.78
C PHE A 667 12.75 -26.94 17.84
N LEU A 668 12.45 -25.72 18.31
CA LEU A 668 11.09 -25.17 18.32
C LEU A 668 10.59 -24.82 16.90
N ALA A 669 11.46 -24.48 15.95
CA ALA A 669 11.09 -24.31 14.53
C ALA A 669 10.79 -25.66 13.86
N PHE A 670 11.55 -26.71 14.19
CA PHE A 670 11.38 -28.06 13.63
C PHE A 670 9.96 -28.61 13.79
N GLY A 671 9.33 -28.40 14.95
CA GLY A 671 7.94 -28.84 15.18
C GLY A 671 6.92 -28.18 14.25
N TYR A 672 7.10 -26.90 13.89
CA TYR A 672 6.24 -26.25 12.89
C TYR A 672 6.47 -26.81 11.49
N VAL A 673 7.72 -27.03 11.07
CA VAL A 673 8.04 -27.60 9.76
C VAL A 673 7.42 -28.99 9.60
N VAL A 674 7.56 -29.85 10.63
CA VAL A 674 6.92 -31.18 10.65
C VAL A 674 5.39 -31.07 10.63
N ALA A 675 4.80 -30.19 11.43
CA ALA A 675 3.35 -29.99 11.42
C ALA A 675 2.82 -29.51 10.06
N VAL A 676 3.53 -28.58 9.40
CA VAL A 676 3.25 -28.14 8.03
C VAL A 676 3.35 -29.30 7.06
N PHE A 677 4.42 -30.10 7.10
CA PHE A 677 4.57 -31.23 6.19
C PHE A 677 3.47 -32.28 6.38
N VAL A 678 3.08 -32.59 7.62
CA VAL A 678 1.94 -33.49 7.91
C VAL A 678 0.62 -32.92 7.35
N LEU A 679 0.34 -31.63 7.57
CA LEU A 679 -0.84 -30.96 7.02
C LEU A 679 -0.85 -30.95 5.48
N LEU A 680 0.30 -30.66 4.84
CA LEU A 680 0.47 -30.69 3.40
C LEU A 680 0.33 -32.10 2.81
N TRP A 681 0.75 -33.14 3.53
CA TRP A 681 0.57 -34.53 3.10
C TRP A 681 -0.89 -34.98 3.21
N MET A 682 -1.59 -34.62 4.29
CA MET A 682 -3.00 -34.96 4.50
C MET A 682 -3.96 -34.17 3.58
N ASP A 683 -3.70 -32.90 3.29
CA ASP A 683 -4.38 -32.07 2.28
C ASP A 683 -5.92 -32.26 2.26
N THR A 684 -6.53 -32.54 1.10
CA THR A 684 -8.00 -32.76 0.97
C THR A 684 -8.53 -34.03 1.64
N HIS A 685 -7.67 -34.99 2.02
CA HIS A 685 -8.11 -36.16 2.78
C HIS A 685 -8.45 -35.82 4.23
N LEU A 686 -7.81 -34.79 4.81
CA LEU A 686 -8.10 -34.30 6.16
C LEU A 686 -9.59 -33.92 6.31
N TYR A 687 -10.12 -33.18 5.33
CA TYR A 687 -11.50 -32.67 5.34
C TYR A 687 -12.55 -33.69 4.86
N SER A 688 -12.14 -34.71 4.08
CA SER A 688 -13.09 -35.66 3.47
C SER A 688 -13.14 -37.05 4.10
N ASN A 689 -12.16 -37.46 4.92
CA ASN A 689 -12.14 -38.77 5.59
C ASN A 689 -12.33 -38.73 7.11
N TYR A 690 -12.09 -37.59 7.77
CA TYR A 690 -12.11 -37.49 9.23
C TYR A 690 -13.30 -36.68 9.73
N SER A 691 -13.87 -37.12 10.86
CA SER A 691 -14.90 -36.35 11.57
C SER A 691 -14.36 -35.00 12.06
N PHE A 692 -15.21 -33.98 11.97
CA PHE A 692 -14.95 -32.59 12.36
C PHE A 692 -14.25 -32.43 13.72
N HIS A 693 -14.62 -33.22 14.73
CA HIS A 693 -13.99 -33.18 16.06
C HIS A 693 -12.52 -33.61 16.07
N ARG A 694 -12.14 -34.63 15.28
CA ARG A 694 -10.72 -35.09 15.21
C ARG A 694 -9.84 -34.04 14.53
N PHE A 695 -10.38 -33.38 13.51
CA PHE A 695 -9.72 -32.28 12.82
C PHE A 695 -9.49 -31.08 13.76
N LEU A 696 -10.54 -30.62 14.46
CA LEU A 696 -10.41 -29.53 15.44
C LEU A 696 -9.46 -29.88 16.59
N LEU A 697 -9.43 -31.14 17.05
CA LEU A 697 -8.47 -31.59 18.06
C LEU A 697 -7.03 -31.44 17.58
N PHE A 698 -6.71 -31.88 16.35
CA PHE A 698 -5.38 -31.72 15.76
C PHE A 698 -4.99 -30.24 15.63
N TRP A 699 -5.91 -29.38 15.19
CA TRP A 699 -5.65 -27.94 15.09
C TRP A 699 -5.42 -27.27 16.46
N ASN A 700 -6.20 -27.66 17.48
CA ASN A 700 -6.00 -27.17 18.84
C ASN A 700 -4.65 -27.63 19.41
N ILE A 701 -4.18 -28.85 19.11
CA ILE A 701 -2.82 -29.31 19.49
C ILE A 701 -1.75 -28.39 18.90
N LEU A 702 -1.89 -27.95 17.64
CA LEU A 702 -0.97 -27.00 17.01
C LEU A 702 -1.00 -25.60 17.68
N VAL A 703 -2.19 -25.12 18.09
CA VAL A 703 -2.33 -23.89 18.87
C VAL A 703 -1.64 -24.02 20.24
N TYR A 704 -1.81 -25.14 20.94
CA TYR A 704 -1.15 -25.36 22.23
C TYR A 704 0.37 -25.52 22.10
N TYR A 705 0.85 -26.20 21.05
CA TYR A 705 2.28 -26.24 20.73
C TYR A 705 2.85 -24.82 20.55
N ASN A 706 2.12 -23.95 19.86
CA ASN A 706 2.54 -22.57 19.65
C ASN A 706 2.56 -21.75 20.94
N LEU A 707 1.54 -21.88 21.79
CA LEU A 707 1.51 -21.25 23.10
C LEU A 707 2.66 -21.73 24.00
N VAL A 708 2.90 -23.04 24.08
CA VAL A 708 3.99 -23.62 24.89
C VAL A 708 5.36 -23.15 24.39
N ALA A 709 5.59 -23.11 23.07
CA ALA A 709 6.83 -22.60 22.49
C ALA A 709 7.05 -21.10 22.84
N LEU A 710 6.00 -20.28 22.81
CA LEU A 710 6.04 -18.90 23.28
C LEU A 710 6.39 -18.83 24.77
N CYS A 711 5.66 -19.54 25.64
CA CYS A 711 5.90 -19.55 27.09
C CYS A 711 7.35 -19.96 27.45
N ILE A 712 7.92 -20.96 26.77
CA ILE A 712 9.31 -21.40 26.99
C ILE A 712 10.30 -20.29 26.59
N LYS A 713 10.13 -19.69 25.41
CA LYS A 713 10.98 -18.58 24.94
C LYS A 713 10.93 -17.40 25.91
N LEU A 714 9.72 -17.00 26.32
CA LEU A 714 9.50 -15.84 27.18
C LEU A 714 9.96 -16.05 28.62
N PHE A 715 9.74 -17.23 29.20
CA PHE A 715 10.30 -17.56 30.51
C PHE A 715 11.84 -17.51 30.49
N TYR A 716 12.47 -17.99 29.41
CA TYR A 716 13.92 -17.89 29.29
C TYR A 716 14.39 -16.43 29.08
N TYR A 717 13.80 -15.68 28.15
CA TYR A 717 14.22 -14.30 27.86
C TYR A 717 13.94 -13.32 29.03
N ASN A 718 12.80 -13.46 29.71
CA ASN A 718 12.43 -12.54 30.80
C ASN A 718 13.01 -12.99 32.14
N SER A 719 12.95 -14.28 32.48
CA SER A 719 13.36 -14.76 33.82
C SER A 719 14.80 -15.28 33.83
N ALA A 720 15.14 -16.28 33.02
CA ALA A 720 16.45 -16.93 33.08
C ALA A 720 17.60 -15.97 32.67
N CYS A 721 17.33 -15.14 31.65
CA CYS A 721 18.25 -14.11 31.18
C CYS A 721 18.58 -13.12 32.30
N TYR A 722 17.58 -12.41 32.83
CA TYR A 722 17.77 -11.36 33.86
C TYR A 722 18.39 -11.88 35.16
N LEU A 723 18.15 -13.14 35.53
CA LEU A 723 18.67 -13.78 36.74
C LEU A 723 20.13 -14.26 36.59
N ASN A 724 20.79 -14.07 35.45
CA ASN A 724 22.10 -14.65 35.12
C ASN A 724 22.15 -16.19 35.21
N VAL A 725 20.98 -16.87 35.17
CA VAL A 725 20.89 -18.34 35.16
C VAL A 725 20.91 -18.82 33.72
N GLY A 726 22.07 -18.67 33.08
CA GLY A 726 22.32 -19.17 31.74
C GLY A 726 22.14 -20.69 31.65
N LEU A 727 21.59 -21.16 30.54
CA LEU A 727 21.60 -22.59 30.23
C LEU A 727 22.98 -22.94 29.66
N PRO A 728 23.40 -24.21 29.68
CA PRO A 728 24.59 -24.64 28.95
C PRO A 728 24.51 -24.22 27.48
N TYR A 729 25.58 -23.64 26.93
CA TYR A 729 25.65 -23.07 25.57
C TYR A 729 25.08 -23.97 24.45
N TRP A 730 25.20 -25.28 24.60
CA TRP A 730 24.64 -26.26 23.67
C TRP A 730 23.09 -26.32 23.72
N ILE A 731 22.47 -26.15 24.89
CA ILE A 731 21.01 -26.07 25.05
C ILE A 731 20.49 -24.74 24.49
N GLU A 732 21.19 -23.64 24.78
CA GLU A 732 20.87 -22.30 24.28
C GLU A 732 20.83 -22.29 22.74
N ASN A 733 21.85 -22.87 22.09
CA ASN A 733 21.89 -23.00 20.64
C ASN A 733 20.88 -24.00 20.04
N ILE A 734 20.51 -25.09 20.74
CA ILE A 734 19.46 -26.02 20.27
C ILE A 734 18.06 -25.38 20.32
N LEU A 735 17.77 -24.64 21.39
CA LEU A 735 16.50 -23.94 21.55
C LEU A 735 16.43 -22.63 20.74
N GLY A 736 17.59 -22.11 20.31
CA GLY A 736 17.71 -20.83 19.62
C GLY A 736 17.43 -19.63 20.51
N LEU A 737 17.90 -19.72 21.75
CA LEU A 737 17.74 -18.74 22.80
C LEU A 737 19.12 -18.12 23.07
N ARG A 738 19.24 -16.80 22.98
CA ARG A 738 20.50 -16.10 23.33
C ARG A 738 20.27 -14.91 24.23
N CYS A 739 21.02 -14.88 25.32
CA CYS A 739 21.16 -13.74 26.21
C CYS A 739 22.37 -12.89 25.82
N SER A 740 22.13 -11.81 25.07
CA SER A 740 23.17 -10.79 24.82
C SER A 740 23.12 -9.74 25.93
N TYR A 741 24.06 -9.80 26.86
CA TYR A 741 24.10 -8.94 28.05
C TYR A 741 24.66 -7.53 27.80
N SER A 742 25.19 -7.25 26.60
CA SER A 742 25.86 -5.98 26.27
C SER A 742 25.14 -5.17 25.19
N THR A 743 24.96 -3.88 25.49
CA THR A 743 24.70 -2.75 24.57
C THR A 743 23.54 -2.87 23.57
N ILE A 744 22.38 -2.30 23.92
CA ILE A 744 21.47 -1.39 23.16
C ILE A 744 21.05 -1.71 21.69
N SER A 745 21.58 -2.73 21.03
CA SER A 745 21.18 -3.16 19.68
C SER A 745 20.55 -4.56 19.70
N LEU A 746 19.24 -4.62 19.90
CA LEU A 746 18.45 -5.87 19.92
C LEU A 746 17.47 -6.04 18.72
N PRO A 747 17.91 -5.99 17.44
CA PRO A 747 17.03 -6.22 16.30
C PRO A 747 16.84 -7.70 15.90
N SER A 748 17.61 -8.64 16.47
CA SER A 748 17.67 -10.03 15.98
C SER A 748 16.87 -11.06 16.79
N SER A 749 16.65 -10.84 18.10
CA SER A 749 15.80 -11.74 18.92
C SER A 749 14.32 -11.33 18.93
N THR A 750 14.05 -10.03 18.78
CA THR A 750 12.71 -9.45 18.69
C THR A 750 11.94 -9.91 17.44
N THR A 751 12.63 -10.05 16.31
CA THR A 751 12.06 -10.58 15.05
C THR A 751 11.65 -12.05 15.17
N LEU A 752 12.46 -12.89 15.84
CA LEU A 752 12.13 -14.30 16.09
C LEU A 752 10.87 -14.49 16.95
N LEU A 753 10.59 -13.56 17.85
CA LEU A 753 9.38 -13.57 18.68
C LEU A 753 8.16 -13.02 17.92
N ALA A 754 8.35 -12.02 17.06
CA ALA A 754 7.26 -11.42 16.27
C ALA A 754 6.57 -12.45 15.36
N TYR A 755 7.32 -13.33 14.68
CA TYR A 755 6.72 -14.40 13.88
C TYR A 755 5.94 -15.42 14.72
N ASP A 756 6.34 -15.66 15.97
CA ASP A 756 5.62 -16.53 16.89
C ASP A 756 4.23 -15.99 17.21
N VAL A 757 4.13 -14.67 17.41
CA VAL A 757 2.88 -13.92 17.61
C VAL A 757 2.02 -13.87 16.34
N ILE A 758 2.62 -13.58 15.17
CA ILE A 758 1.91 -13.57 13.87
C ILE A 758 1.28 -14.96 13.58
N CYS A 759 2.01 -16.04 13.86
CA CYS A 759 1.46 -17.38 13.76
C CYS A 759 0.33 -17.65 14.76
N PHE A 760 0.45 -17.20 16.01
CA PHE A 760 -0.64 -17.33 17.00
C PHE A 760 -1.93 -16.67 16.49
N PHE A 761 -1.83 -15.46 15.93
CA PHE A 761 -2.96 -14.74 15.33
C PHE A 761 -3.59 -15.58 14.21
N ALA A 762 -2.79 -16.02 13.24
CA ALA A 762 -3.26 -16.83 12.12
C ALA A 762 -3.95 -18.13 12.59
N LEU A 763 -3.37 -18.84 13.56
CA LEU A 763 -3.93 -20.09 14.09
C LEU A 763 -5.25 -19.87 14.83
N ILE A 764 -5.40 -18.76 15.58
CA ILE A 764 -6.65 -18.41 16.28
C ILE A 764 -7.74 -18.01 15.31
N PHE A 765 -7.49 -17.06 14.40
CA PHE A 765 -8.48 -16.64 13.42
C PHE A 765 -8.92 -17.81 12.54
N GLN A 766 -7.99 -18.71 12.16
CA GLN A 766 -8.34 -19.94 11.45
C GLN A 766 -9.18 -20.91 12.31
N THR A 767 -8.93 -21.01 13.62
CA THR A 767 -9.78 -21.82 14.51
C THR A 767 -11.21 -21.28 14.58
N ARG A 768 -11.38 -19.95 14.53
CA ARG A 768 -12.68 -19.29 14.46
C ARG A 768 -13.37 -19.55 13.11
N ILE A 769 -12.62 -19.53 12.00
CA ILE A 769 -13.12 -19.92 10.67
C ILE A 769 -13.61 -21.37 10.68
N PHE A 770 -12.83 -22.32 11.21
CA PHE A 770 -13.22 -23.74 11.28
C PHE A 770 -14.45 -24.00 12.17
N ASN A 771 -14.67 -23.20 13.21
CA ASN A 771 -15.87 -23.25 14.07
C ASN A 771 -17.04 -22.39 13.56
N SER A 772 -16.88 -21.71 12.43
CA SER A 772 -17.95 -20.95 11.81
C SER A 772 -18.94 -21.92 11.18
N TRP A 773 -20.25 -21.63 11.34
CA TRP A 773 -21.35 -22.44 10.81
C TRP A 773 -21.01 -23.01 9.47
N TYR A 774 -20.67 -22.06 8.65
CA TYR A 774 -20.67 -22.34 7.29
C TYR A 774 -19.35 -23.07 6.87
N PHE A 775 -18.27 -23.24 7.67
CA PHE A 775 -17.05 -23.97 7.23
C PHE A 775 -17.31 -25.31 6.51
N GLN A 776 -18.40 -25.96 6.90
CA GLN A 776 -19.04 -27.10 6.28
C GLN A 776 -19.32 -27.03 4.74
N LEU A 777 -19.50 -25.90 4.00
CA LEU A 777 -19.73 -26.00 2.49
C LEU A 777 -18.42 -26.34 1.84
N VAL A 778 -17.29 -25.83 2.33
CA VAL A 778 -15.99 -26.25 1.85
C VAL A 778 -15.86 -27.76 1.96
N ILE A 779 -16.32 -28.32 3.08
CA ILE A 779 -16.31 -29.77 3.33
C ILE A 779 -17.24 -30.49 2.34
N VAL A 780 -18.49 -30.02 2.15
CA VAL A 780 -19.42 -30.57 1.14
C VAL A 780 -18.86 -30.47 -0.28
N ASP A 781 -18.22 -29.36 -0.61
CA ASP A 781 -17.54 -29.09 -1.88
C ASP A 781 -16.40 -30.08 -2.11
N TYR A 782 -15.52 -30.30 -1.13
CA TYR A 782 -14.44 -31.29 -1.21
C TYR A 782 -14.97 -32.73 -1.25
N ARG A 783 -16.07 -33.04 -0.53
CA ARG A 783 -16.74 -34.34 -0.62
C ARG A 783 -17.33 -34.58 -2.02
N ALA A 784 -17.91 -33.55 -2.64
CA ALA A 784 -18.40 -33.60 -4.02
C ALA A 784 -17.28 -33.68 -5.07
N ASP A 785 -16.18 -32.92 -4.90
CA ASP A 785 -15.00 -32.99 -5.76
C ASP A 785 -14.37 -34.38 -5.74
N ARG A 786 -14.36 -35.06 -4.58
CA ARG A 786 -13.87 -36.44 -4.44
C ARG A 786 -14.74 -37.46 -5.17
N ILE A 787 -16.07 -37.32 -5.11
CA ILE A 787 -17.01 -38.15 -5.89
C ILE A 787 -16.76 -37.96 -7.39
N LEU A 788 -16.53 -36.72 -7.83
CA LEU A 788 -16.16 -36.36 -9.20
C LEU A 788 -14.73 -36.74 -9.59
N GLY A 789 -13.91 -37.27 -8.67
CA GLY A 789 -12.47 -37.43 -8.86
C GLY A 789 -12.12 -38.12 -10.18
N SER A 790 -12.82 -39.19 -10.56
CA SER A 790 -12.53 -39.90 -11.81
C SER A 790 -13.02 -39.19 -13.09
N ARG A 791 -13.89 -38.19 -13.00
CA ARG A 791 -14.50 -37.54 -14.16
C ARG A 791 -13.48 -36.71 -14.97
N GLY A 792 -12.56 -36.02 -14.30
CA GLY A 792 -11.57 -35.15 -14.93
C GLY A 792 -10.67 -35.89 -15.93
N ALA A 793 -10.09 -37.01 -15.50
CA ALA A 793 -9.25 -37.88 -16.33
C ALA A 793 -10.01 -38.42 -17.56
N LYS A 794 -11.30 -38.79 -17.40
CA LYS A 794 -12.13 -39.23 -18.52
C LYS A 794 -12.35 -38.12 -19.55
N VAL A 795 -12.71 -36.91 -19.11
CA VAL A 795 -12.89 -35.76 -20.03
C VAL A 795 -11.56 -35.40 -20.72
N LEU A 796 -10.43 -35.47 -20.01
CA LEU A 796 -9.11 -35.23 -20.59
C LEU A 796 -8.73 -36.27 -21.67
N ALA A 797 -9.04 -37.54 -21.45
CA ALA A 797 -8.84 -38.61 -22.44
C ALA A 797 -9.77 -38.45 -23.67
N GLU A 798 -11.03 -38.06 -23.45
CA GLU A 798 -11.97 -37.72 -24.54
C GLU A 798 -11.48 -36.51 -25.36
N MET A 799 -10.81 -35.52 -24.73
CA MET A 799 -10.23 -34.38 -25.45
C MET A 799 -8.99 -34.75 -26.26
N ARG A 800 -8.05 -35.51 -25.68
CA ARG A 800 -6.83 -35.96 -26.38
C ARG A 800 -7.16 -36.78 -27.63
N THR A 801 -8.08 -37.75 -27.51
CA THR A 801 -8.54 -38.56 -28.65
C THR A 801 -9.27 -37.76 -29.73
N ARG A 802 -9.90 -36.61 -29.39
CA ARG A 802 -10.46 -35.68 -30.38
C ARG A 802 -9.39 -34.86 -31.10
N GLU A 803 -8.28 -34.54 -30.44
CA GLU A 803 -7.14 -33.84 -31.05
C GLU A 803 -6.36 -34.78 -31.98
N GLU A 804 -6.07 -36.00 -31.55
CA GLU A 804 -5.48 -37.08 -32.38
C GLU A 804 -6.26 -37.27 -33.70
N ARG A 805 -7.58 -37.51 -33.61
CA ARG A 805 -8.47 -37.64 -34.78
C ARG A 805 -8.59 -36.37 -35.64
N LYS A 806 -8.19 -35.19 -35.16
CA LYS A 806 -8.12 -33.98 -35.99
C LYS A 806 -6.80 -33.92 -36.74
N ASN A 807 -5.70 -34.35 -36.11
CA ASN A 807 -4.39 -34.41 -36.74
C ASN A 807 -4.33 -35.50 -37.82
N GLU A 808 -4.88 -36.68 -37.56
CA GLU A 808 -5.04 -37.74 -38.57
C GLU A 808 -5.83 -37.26 -39.79
N ARG A 809 -6.96 -36.55 -39.58
CA ARG A 809 -7.75 -35.98 -40.69
C ARG A 809 -6.99 -34.92 -41.50
N ARG A 810 -6.15 -34.10 -40.86
CA ARG A 810 -5.28 -33.15 -41.56
C ARG A 810 -4.21 -33.87 -42.36
N LEU A 811 -3.57 -34.90 -41.79
CA LEU A 811 -2.57 -35.71 -42.48
C LEU A 811 -3.18 -36.39 -43.71
N HIS A 812 -4.34 -37.06 -43.55
CA HIS A 812 -5.08 -37.63 -44.69
C HIS A 812 -5.46 -36.56 -45.72
N SER A 813 -5.93 -35.38 -45.31
CA SER A 813 -6.24 -34.30 -46.26
C SER A 813 -5.01 -33.84 -47.06
N ASN A 814 -3.83 -33.77 -46.43
CA ASN A 814 -2.58 -33.39 -47.10
C ASN A 814 -2.11 -34.50 -48.05
N VAL A 815 -2.20 -35.77 -47.65
CA VAL A 815 -1.87 -36.93 -48.51
C VAL A 815 -2.80 -36.98 -49.71
N ASN A 816 -4.11 -36.87 -49.51
CA ASN A 816 -5.11 -36.83 -50.59
C ASN A 816 -4.88 -35.63 -51.54
N TRP A 817 -4.38 -34.49 -51.05
CA TRP A 817 -4.03 -33.35 -51.89
C TRP A 817 -2.80 -33.62 -52.76
N ILE A 818 -1.78 -34.32 -52.22
CA ILE A 818 -0.63 -34.79 -53.00
C ILE A 818 -1.08 -35.80 -54.07
N GLU A 819 -1.90 -36.78 -53.71
CA GLU A 819 -2.49 -37.74 -54.66
C GLU A 819 -3.29 -37.04 -55.76
N MET A 820 -4.07 -36.01 -55.41
CA MET A 820 -4.82 -35.20 -56.38
C MET A 820 -3.91 -34.44 -57.34
N ILE A 821 -2.76 -33.92 -56.88
CA ILE A 821 -1.76 -33.29 -57.76
C ILE A 821 -1.15 -34.32 -58.70
N VAL A 822 -0.70 -35.47 -58.19
CA VAL A 822 -0.12 -36.55 -59.02
C VAL A 822 -1.14 -37.01 -60.08
N ALA A 823 -2.39 -37.25 -59.69
CA ALA A 823 -3.47 -37.63 -60.61
C ALA A 823 -3.94 -36.49 -61.54
N ALA A 824 -3.56 -35.23 -61.28
CA ALA A 824 -3.78 -34.12 -62.20
C ALA A 824 -2.63 -34.01 -63.22
N GLU A 825 -1.38 -34.20 -62.77
CA GLU A 825 -0.18 -34.27 -63.62
C GLU A 825 -0.26 -35.45 -64.59
N ASP A 826 -0.63 -36.65 -64.10
CA ASP A 826 -0.85 -37.84 -64.92
C ASP A 826 -1.92 -37.64 -66.00
N ARG A 827 -2.98 -36.87 -65.70
CA ARG A 827 -4.03 -36.48 -66.68
C ARG A 827 -3.60 -35.35 -67.62
N ALA A 828 -2.57 -34.59 -67.27
CA ALA A 828 -2.05 -33.48 -68.07
C ALA A 828 -0.92 -33.91 -69.03
N ARG A 829 -0.38 -35.12 -68.89
CA ARG A 829 0.59 -35.69 -69.84
C ARG A 829 0.01 -35.66 -71.27
N PRO A 830 0.59 -34.90 -72.21
CA PRO A 830 0.17 -34.99 -73.61
C PRO A 830 0.53 -36.36 -74.17
N ALA A 831 -0.24 -36.84 -75.16
CA ALA A 831 0.20 -37.94 -76.01
C ALA A 831 1.48 -37.48 -76.74
N SER A 832 2.64 -37.99 -76.33
CA SER A 832 3.93 -37.42 -76.72
C SER A 832 4.24 -37.68 -78.19
N CYS A 833 4.60 -36.63 -78.93
CA CYS A 833 5.23 -36.74 -80.26
C CYS A 833 6.72 -37.15 -80.15
N GLY A 834 7.03 -38.12 -79.29
CA GLY A 834 8.39 -38.58 -79.00
C GLY A 834 8.40 -39.75 -78.01
N PRO A 835 9.48 -40.54 -77.98
CA PRO A 835 9.63 -41.65 -77.04
C PRO A 835 9.63 -41.14 -75.59
N PRO A 836 9.13 -41.94 -74.63
CA PRO A 836 9.21 -41.58 -73.22
C PRO A 836 10.68 -41.47 -72.78
N PRO A 837 11.02 -40.50 -71.91
CA PRO A 837 12.39 -40.35 -71.41
C PRO A 837 12.82 -41.62 -70.66
N ALA A 838 13.93 -42.21 -71.07
CA ALA A 838 14.39 -43.51 -70.58
C ALA A 838 15.36 -43.38 -69.39
N THR A 839 15.96 -42.20 -69.20
CA THR A 839 16.93 -41.91 -68.14
C THR A 839 16.41 -40.86 -67.17
N HIS A 840 16.85 -40.95 -65.90
CA HIS A 840 16.56 -39.94 -64.87
C HIS A 840 17.02 -38.53 -65.27
N GLU A 841 18.08 -38.41 -66.07
CA GLU A 841 18.55 -37.13 -66.62
C GLU A 841 17.62 -36.56 -67.69
N GLU A 842 17.05 -37.38 -68.58
CA GLU A 842 16.04 -36.92 -69.55
C GLU A 842 14.76 -36.50 -68.84
N ILE A 843 14.30 -37.26 -67.83
CA ILE A 843 13.14 -36.90 -67.00
C ILE A 843 13.36 -35.54 -66.30
N LYS A 844 14.57 -35.28 -65.78
CA LYS A 844 14.91 -34.00 -65.16
C LYS A 844 14.94 -32.83 -66.16
N ARG A 845 15.14 -33.10 -67.46
CA ARG A 845 15.22 -32.10 -68.52
C ARG A 845 13.95 -31.99 -69.39
N SER A 846 12.94 -32.86 -69.21
CA SER A 846 11.74 -32.92 -70.04
C SER A 846 10.68 -31.85 -69.74
N GLY A 847 11.08 -30.71 -69.15
CA GLY A 847 10.19 -29.60 -68.82
C GLY A 847 9.82 -28.77 -70.06
N TYR A 848 8.53 -28.55 -70.30
CA TYR A 848 8.04 -27.80 -71.46
C TYR A 848 7.09 -26.67 -71.07
N TYR A 849 7.01 -25.62 -71.90
CA TYR A 849 6.16 -24.44 -71.68
C TYR A 849 4.67 -24.74 -71.39
N HIS A 850 4.13 -25.87 -71.85
CA HIS A 850 2.74 -26.26 -71.55
C HIS A 850 2.49 -26.59 -70.06
N GLN A 851 3.53 -27.01 -69.33
CA GLN A 851 3.46 -27.25 -67.88
C GLN A 851 3.47 -25.94 -67.08
N MET A 852 3.94 -24.83 -67.68
CA MET A 852 3.99 -23.49 -67.08
C MET A 852 2.73 -22.64 -67.33
N SER A 853 1.58 -23.28 -67.62
CA SER A 853 0.31 -22.54 -67.72
C SER A 853 -0.11 -21.95 -66.36
N GLU A 854 -0.85 -20.83 -66.35
CA GLU A 854 -1.25 -20.07 -65.15
C GLU A 854 -2.08 -20.86 -64.11
N ARG A 855 -2.41 -22.12 -64.38
CA ARG A 855 -3.18 -23.02 -63.50
C ARG A 855 -2.54 -23.30 -62.14
N PHE A 856 -1.21 -23.30 -62.05
CA PHE A 856 -0.50 -23.65 -60.80
C PHE A 856 -0.38 -22.50 -59.81
N PHE A 857 -0.66 -21.26 -60.22
CA PHE A 857 -0.70 -20.11 -59.33
C PHE A 857 -2.16 -19.73 -59.04
N PRO A 858 -2.74 -20.15 -57.90
CA PRO A 858 -4.02 -19.60 -57.46
C PRO A 858 -3.83 -18.09 -57.24
N LYS A 859 -4.64 -17.26 -57.91
CA LYS A 859 -4.66 -15.82 -57.65
C LYS A 859 -4.91 -15.59 -56.15
N ARG A 860 -3.94 -14.99 -55.46
CA ARG A 860 -4.06 -14.65 -54.03
C ARG A 860 -5.29 -13.78 -53.84
N GLY A 861 -6.35 -14.32 -53.24
CA GLY A 861 -7.61 -13.61 -53.04
C GLY A 861 -8.82 -14.50 -52.76
N LEU A 862 -8.88 -15.73 -53.28
CA LEU A 862 -9.93 -16.68 -52.92
C LEU A 862 -9.49 -17.55 -51.73
N SER A 863 -10.03 -17.24 -50.54
CA SER A 863 -10.20 -18.25 -49.50
C SER A 863 -11.12 -19.35 -50.03
N ALA A 864 -10.72 -20.61 -49.88
CA ALA A 864 -11.61 -21.75 -50.09
C ALA A 864 -12.64 -21.79 -48.96
N ASP A 865 -13.71 -21.02 -49.11
CA ASP A 865 -14.89 -21.13 -48.27
C ASP A 865 -15.65 -22.39 -48.69
N TYR A 866 -15.83 -23.33 -47.76
CA TYR A 866 -16.26 -24.70 -48.09
C TYR A 866 -17.79 -24.86 -48.23
N ASP A 867 -18.56 -23.81 -47.95
CA ASP A 867 -20.02 -23.87 -47.78
C ASP A 867 -20.78 -22.83 -48.65
N SER A 868 -20.86 -22.99 -49.99
CA SER A 868 -22.03 -22.58 -50.81
C SER A 868 -21.93 -22.91 -52.31
N PRO A 869 -23.06 -23.08 -53.04
CA PRO A 869 -23.09 -23.41 -54.47
C PRO A 869 -23.09 -22.18 -55.41
N CYS A 870 -22.63 -22.40 -56.65
CA CYS A 870 -22.31 -21.38 -57.66
C CYS A 870 -23.49 -20.59 -58.24
N LYS A 871 -23.25 -19.29 -58.54
CA LYS A 871 -23.78 -18.59 -59.73
C LYS A 871 -22.70 -17.67 -60.30
N ALA A 872 -22.64 -17.57 -61.64
CA ALA A 872 -21.64 -16.78 -62.37
C ALA A 872 -22.30 -15.73 -63.27
N SER A 873 -21.73 -14.53 -63.36
CA SER A 873 -21.85 -13.57 -64.47
C SER A 873 -20.83 -12.43 -64.26
N PRO A 874 -20.18 -11.89 -65.32
CA PRO A 874 -19.02 -11.00 -65.17
C PRO A 874 -19.35 -9.51 -65.32
N ASN A 875 -18.42 -8.64 -64.90
CA ASN A 875 -18.01 -7.49 -65.72
C ASN A 875 -16.64 -6.94 -65.30
N VAL A 876 -15.87 -6.51 -66.30
CA VAL A 876 -14.50 -5.99 -66.17
C VAL A 876 -14.49 -4.49 -66.40
N THR A 877 -13.76 -3.74 -65.56
CA THR A 877 -13.06 -2.46 -65.80
C THR A 877 -12.66 -1.92 -64.41
N LYS A 878 -11.58 -1.13 -64.21
CA LYS A 878 -10.70 -0.40 -65.13
C LYS A 878 -9.30 -0.26 -64.50
N TYR A 879 -8.30 0.09 -65.31
CA TYR A 879 -6.99 0.53 -64.82
C TYR A 879 -7.10 1.86 -64.07
N GLU A 880 -6.30 2.04 -63.02
CA GLU A 880 -5.94 3.35 -62.47
C GLU A 880 -4.44 3.36 -62.13
N LYS A 881 -3.81 4.53 -62.24
CA LYS A 881 -2.34 4.69 -62.28
C LYS A 881 -1.74 4.85 -60.89
N ASP A 882 -0.52 4.35 -60.70
CA ASP A 882 0.32 4.73 -59.57
C ASP A 882 0.67 6.25 -59.63
N PRO A 883 0.57 6.99 -58.52
CA PRO A 883 1.04 8.38 -58.42
C PRO A 883 2.57 8.44 -58.23
N PRO A 884 3.21 9.59 -58.50
CA PRO A 884 4.67 9.68 -58.53
C PRO A 884 5.32 9.60 -57.16
N ILE A 885 6.56 9.10 -57.15
CA ILE A 885 7.47 9.09 -56.01
C ILE A 885 7.65 10.53 -55.51
N ALA A 886 7.15 10.83 -54.32
CA ALA A 886 7.42 12.08 -53.63
C ALA A 886 8.83 12.06 -53.04
N SER A 887 9.57 13.15 -53.28
CA SER A 887 10.91 13.38 -52.75
C SER A 887 10.96 13.33 -51.22
N GLU A 888 12.06 12.79 -50.68
CA GLU A 888 12.38 12.86 -49.26
C GLU A 888 12.31 14.31 -48.75
N GLN A 889 11.27 14.63 -47.99
CA GLN A 889 11.26 15.82 -47.15
C GLN A 889 11.98 15.49 -45.84
N GLU A 890 13.01 16.25 -45.51
CA GLU A 890 13.68 16.18 -44.21
C GLU A 890 12.69 16.60 -43.10
N THR A 891 11.94 15.63 -42.57
CA THR A 891 11.06 15.87 -41.42
C THR A 891 11.90 16.29 -40.23
N THR A 892 11.47 17.36 -39.58
CA THR A 892 12.23 17.98 -38.49
C THR A 892 12.32 17.02 -37.31
N MET A 893 13.38 17.14 -36.49
CA MET A 893 13.54 16.34 -35.26
C MET A 893 12.32 16.44 -34.31
N VAL A 894 11.53 17.52 -34.42
CA VAL A 894 10.29 17.72 -33.67
C VAL A 894 9.17 16.80 -34.17
N GLU A 895 8.97 16.66 -35.49
CA GLU A 895 7.96 15.74 -36.04
C GLU A 895 8.28 14.29 -35.69
N LYS A 896 9.55 13.87 -35.83
CA LYS A 896 9.98 12.53 -35.42
C LYS A 896 9.78 12.28 -33.91
N THR A 897 9.98 13.28 -33.05
CA THR A 897 9.69 13.10 -31.61
C THR A 897 8.19 13.04 -31.32
N PHE A 898 7.33 13.73 -32.08
CA PHE A 898 5.87 13.56 -32.00
C PHE A 898 5.40 12.18 -32.50
N GLU A 899 5.91 11.70 -33.63
CA GLU A 899 5.61 10.35 -34.15
C GLU A 899 6.07 9.26 -33.18
N ILE A 900 7.27 9.39 -32.59
CA ILE A 900 7.75 8.46 -31.56
C ILE A 900 6.83 8.53 -30.33
N LEU A 901 6.47 9.72 -29.85
CA LEU A 901 5.61 9.88 -28.68
C LEU A 901 4.20 9.30 -28.90
N ASP A 902 3.59 9.51 -30.07
CA ASP A 902 2.30 8.90 -30.40
C ASP A 902 2.41 7.39 -30.65
N SER A 903 3.52 6.88 -31.19
CA SER A 903 3.75 5.43 -31.27
C SER A 903 3.90 4.79 -29.88
N VAL A 904 4.56 5.48 -28.93
CA VAL A 904 4.65 5.07 -27.52
C VAL A 904 3.26 5.14 -26.87
N ARG A 905 2.48 6.18 -27.13
CA ARG A 905 1.10 6.31 -26.62
C ARG A 905 0.19 5.20 -27.16
N LEU A 906 0.30 4.86 -28.45
CA LEU A 906 -0.49 3.82 -29.10
C LEU A 906 -0.10 2.43 -28.58
N THR A 907 1.20 2.15 -28.44
CA THR A 907 1.69 0.89 -27.86
C THR A 907 1.32 0.75 -26.38
N VAL A 908 1.40 1.82 -25.58
CA VAL A 908 0.88 1.83 -24.20
C VAL A 908 -0.64 1.59 -24.18
N HIS A 909 -1.41 2.16 -25.12
CA HIS A 909 -2.84 1.89 -25.23
C HIS A 909 -3.13 0.43 -25.58
N HIS A 910 -2.40 -0.17 -26.52
CA HIS A 910 -2.53 -1.59 -26.86
C HIS A 910 -2.08 -2.52 -25.73
N LEU A 911 -1.03 -2.18 -24.97
CA LEU A 911 -0.63 -2.90 -23.76
C LEU A 911 -1.73 -2.86 -22.69
N LEU A 912 -2.32 -1.69 -22.45
CA LEU A 912 -3.48 -1.54 -21.56
C LEU A 912 -4.68 -2.36 -22.04
N GLN A 913 -4.98 -2.38 -23.34
CA GLN A 913 -6.04 -3.21 -23.92
C GLN A 913 -5.74 -4.72 -23.72
N MET A 914 -4.51 -5.18 -23.96
CA MET A 914 -4.13 -6.59 -23.75
C MET A 914 -4.23 -7.03 -22.28
N ILE A 915 -3.96 -6.12 -21.33
CA ILE A 915 -4.18 -6.39 -19.89
C ILE A 915 -5.68 -6.47 -19.58
N ASN A 916 -6.50 -5.60 -20.19
CA ASN A 916 -7.94 -5.52 -19.92
C ASN A 916 -8.76 -6.65 -20.58
N ASN A 917 -8.27 -7.23 -21.70
CA ASN A 917 -8.87 -8.41 -22.34
C ASN A 917 -7.78 -9.42 -22.83
N PRO A 918 -7.29 -10.32 -21.96
CA PRO A 918 -6.14 -11.19 -22.23
C PRO A 918 -6.53 -12.48 -22.96
N GLU A 919 -7.05 -12.36 -24.19
CA GLU A 919 -7.53 -13.51 -24.98
C GLU A 919 -6.43 -14.53 -25.31
N TRP A 920 -5.19 -14.05 -25.51
CA TRP A 920 -4.03 -14.91 -25.73
C TRP A 920 -3.76 -15.85 -24.54
N LEU A 921 -3.92 -15.33 -23.31
CA LEU A 921 -3.71 -16.06 -22.06
C LEU A 921 -4.86 -17.07 -21.82
N PHE A 922 -6.09 -16.69 -22.19
CA PHE A 922 -7.22 -17.62 -22.23
C PHE A 922 -7.01 -18.74 -23.26
N LYS A 923 -6.49 -18.44 -24.46
CA LYS A 923 -6.21 -19.44 -25.50
C LYS A 923 -5.24 -20.53 -25.03
N ILE A 924 -4.21 -20.17 -24.25
CA ILE A 924 -3.27 -21.12 -23.62
C ILE A 924 -3.94 -22.03 -22.58
N SER A 925 -4.91 -21.50 -21.81
CA SER A 925 -5.59 -22.23 -20.74
C SER A 925 -6.94 -22.85 -21.14
N LYS A 926 -7.42 -22.64 -22.37
CA LYS A 926 -8.78 -23.00 -22.83
C LYS A 926 -9.20 -24.43 -22.52
N ASN A 927 -8.34 -25.42 -22.79
CA ASN A 927 -8.66 -26.83 -22.52
C ASN A 927 -8.86 -27.10 -21.02
N HIS A 928 -8.06 -26.46 -20.15
CA HIS A 928 -8.20 -26.58 -18.70
C HIS A 928 -9.41 -25.79 -18.17
N ALA A 929 -9.68 -24.59 -18.69
CA ALA A 929 -10.86 -23.80 -18.36
C ALA A 929 -12.16 -24.54 -18.70
N TYR A 930 -12.22 -25.20 -19.87
CA TYR A 930 -13.33 -26.07 -20.24
C TYR A 930 -13.51 -27.23 -19.25
N ILE A 931 -12.45 -27.98 -18.91
CA ILE A 931 -12.53 -29.08 -17.94
C ILE A 931 -13.02 -28.58 -16.57
N ALA A 932 -12.50 -27.44 -16.09
CA ALA A 932 -12.94 -26.83 -14.84
C ALA A 932 -14.43 -26.46 -14.87
N TYR A 933 -14.92 -25.89 -15.97
CA TYR A 933 -16.35 -25.59 -16.18
C TYR A 933 -17.22 -26.85 -16.14
N VAL A 934 -16.85 -27.92 -16.87
CA VAL A 934 -17.62 -29.18 -16.87
C VAL A 934 -17.69 -29.78 -15.45
N LEU A 935 -16.56 -29.81 -14.74
CA LEU A 935 -16.52 -30.34 -13.38
C LEU A 935 -17.36 -29.49 -12.40
N GLU A 936 -17.30 -28.17 -12.49
CA GLU A 936 -18.08 -27.29 -11.61
C GLU A 936 -19.60 -27.36 -11.92
N PHE A 937 -19.97 -27.52 -13.19
CA PHE A 937 -21.35 -27.76 -13.60
C PHE A 937 -21.90 -29.10 -13.05
N GLU A 938 -21.15 -30.19 -13.22
CA GLU A 938 -21.52 -31.51 -12.65
C GLU A 938 -21.51 -31.50 -11.11
N LYS A 939 -20.62 -30.72 -10.48
CA LYS A 939 -20.56 -30.51 -9.02
C LYS A 939 -21.80 -29.81 -8.48
N LYS A 940 -22.26 -28.74 -9.14
CA LYS A 940 -23.52 -28.05 -8.79
C LYS A 940 -24.72 -29.02 -8.85
N LYS A 941 -24.76 -29.89 -9.87
CA LYS A 941 -25.78 -30.94 -10.01
C LYS A 941 -25.71 -31.99 -8.89
N ILE A 942 -24.51 -32.43 -8.50
CA ILE A 942 -24.33 -33.36 -7.36
C ILE A 942 -24.80 -32.73 -6.04
N LYS A 943 -24.43 -31.47 -5.76
CA LYS A 943 -24.89 -30.74 -4.57
C LYS A 943 -26.41 -30.62 -4.52
N PHE A 944 -27.07 -30.38 -5.66
CA PHE A 944 -28.52 -30.31 -5.75
C PHE A 944 -29.20 -31.67 -5.45
N ILE A 945 -28.63 -32.79 -5.90
CA ILE A 945 -29.20 -34.13 -5.71
C ILE A 945 -28.91 -34.68 -4.29
N LEU A 946 -27.76 -34.34 -3.70
CA LEU A 946 -27.22 -35.02 -2.51
C LEU A 946 -26.92 -34.12 -1.30
N GLY A 947 -27.23 -32.82 -1.34
CA GLY A 947 -26.81 -31.81 -0.36
C GLY A 947 -26.75 -32.30 1.09
N GLU A 948 -27.90 -32.64 1.69
CA GLU A 948 -28.00 -33.10 3.08
C GLU A 948 -27.30 -34.45 3.35
N ARG A 949 -27.25 -35.34 2.35
CA ARG A 949 -26.53 -36.62 2.45
C ARG A 949 -25.02 -36.44 2.42
N LEU A 950 -24.50 -35.44 1.71
CA LEU A 950 -23.07 -35.11 1.70
C LEU A 950 -22.60 -34.54 3.04
N LEU A 951 -23.47 -33.87 3.79
CA LEU A 951 -23.19 -33.34 5.13
C LEU A 951 -23.04 -34.46 6.17
N THR A 952 -23.90 -35.48 6.11
CA THR A 952 -23.88 -36.66 7.02
C THR A 952 -22.85 -37.75 6.64
N ALA A 953 -22.19 -37.60 5.48
CA ALA A 953 -21.19 -38.54 4.95
C ALA A 953 -19.78 -38.33 5.55
N ASP A 954 -19.63 -38.57 6.85
CA ASP A 954 -18.38 -38.33 7.61
C ASP A 954 -17.23 -39.35 7.41
N SER A 955 -17.34 -40.28 6.45
CA SER A 955 -16.30 -41.30 6.25
C SER A 955 -16.16 -41.75 4.80
N GLY A 956 -14.93 -42.10 4.41
CA GLY A 956 -14.60 -42.62 3.07
C GLY A 956 -15.55 -43.69 2.51
N PRO A 957 -15.92 -44.76 3.24
CA PRO A 957 -16.85 -45.76 2.71
C PRO A 957 -18.27 -45.22 2.52
N LYS A 958 -18.73 -44.25 3.33
CA LYS A 958 -20.03 -43.58 3.10
C LYS A 958 -20.02 -42.79 1.78
N LEU A 959 -18.93 -42.09 1.48
CA LEU A 959 -18.79 -41.38 0.19
C LEU A 959 -18.81 -42.34 -1.01
N GLU A 960 -18.19 -43.52 -0.89
CA GLU A 960 -18.16 -44.49 -1.99
C GLU A 960 -19.55 -45.09 -2.28
N ILE A 961 -20.38 -45.30 -1.25
CA ILE A 961 -21.78 -45.70 -1.42
C ILE A 961 -22.56 -44.62 -2.19
N LEU A 962 -22.41 -43.33 -1.82
CA LEU A 962 -23.06 -42.23 -2.54
C LEU A 962 -22.56 -42.11 -3.98
N ARG A 963 -21.26 -42.34 -4.24
CA ARG A 963 -20.67 -42.38 -5.60
C ARG A 963 -21.34 -43.46 -6.46
N GLN A 964 -21.53 -44.67 -5.93
CA GLN A 964 -22.23 -45.77 -6.63
C GLN A 964 -23.72 -45.47 -6.87
N GLU A 965 -24.39 -44.73 -5.98
CA GLU A 965 -25.78 -44.28 -6.15
C GLU A 965 -25.90 -43.30 -7.35
N ILE A 966 -25.01 -42.31 -7.44
CA ILE A 966 -24.99 -41.31 -8.54
C ILE A 966 -24.80 -41.95 -9.90
N PHE A 967 -23.84 -42.89 -10.04
CA PHE A 967 -23.57 -43.54 -11.32
C PHE A 967 -24.73 -44.42 -11.82
N ARG A 968 -25.68 -44.78 -10.95
CA ARG A 968 -26.96 -45.42 -11.33
C ARG A 968 -28.05 -44.42 -11.74
N HIS A 969 -27.95 -43.14 -11.40
CA HIS A 969 -28.98 -42.14 -11.72
C HIS A 969 -28.98 -41.79 -13.23
N LYS A 970 -30.06 -42.15 -13.94
CA LYS A 970 -30.17 -41.98 -15.40
C LYS A 970 -29.98 -40.52 -15.85
N ASP A 971 -30.44 -39.55 -15.07
CA ASP A 971 -30.29 -38.12 -15.38
C ASP A 971 -28.85 -37.62 -15.34
N PHE A 972 -27.94 -38.29 -14.61
CA PHE A 972 -26.51 -37.97 -14.64
C PHE A 972 -25.86 -38.41 -15.97
N LYS A 973 -26.40 -39.45 -16.61
CA LYS A 973 -25.95 -39.99 -17.91
C LYS A 973 -26.50 -39.25 -19.14
N LYS A 974 -27.44 -38.31 -19.00
CA LYS A 974 -27.98 -37.53 -20.12
C LYS A 974 -26.84 -36.68 -20.73
N LEU A 975 -26.33 -37.11 -21.88
CA LEU A 975 -25.20 -36.46 -22.56
C LEU A 975 -25.63 -35.06 -23.04
N ILE A 976 -25.23 -34.02 -22.32
CA ILE A 976 -25.26 -32.64 -22.82
C ILE A 976 -24.22 -32.57 -23.95
N SER A 977 -24.59 -31.98 -25.10
CA SER A 977 -23.69 -31.94 -26.24
C SER A 977 -22.44 -31.10 -25.92
N PRO A 978 -21.23 -31.52 -26.36
CA PRO A 978 -20.00 -30.83 -25.98
C PRO A 978 -19.95 -29.37 -26.46
N GLN A 979 -20.69 -29.03 -27.53
CA GLN A 979 -20.83 -27.67 -28.03
C GLN A 979 -21.49 -26.73 -27.01
N ILE A 980 -22.62 -27.17 -26.41
CA ILE A 980 -23.33 -26.40 -25.37
C ILE A 980 -22.43 -26.14 -24.16
N LEU A 981 -21.62 -27.12 -23.74
CA LEU A 981 -20.64 -26.92 -22.66
C LEU A 981 -19.51 -25.95 -23.05
N THR A 982 -19.03 -25.98 -24.31
CA THR A 982 -18.00 -25.02 -24.76
C THR A 982 -18.52 -23.59 -24.86
N GLU A 983 -19.77 -23.38 -25.27
CA GLU A 983 -20.41 -22.07 -25.31
C GLU A 983 -20.69 -21.56 -23.90
N GLY A 984 -21.18 -22.42 -23.00
CA GLY A 984 -21.38 -22.10 -21.58
C GLY A 984 -20.08 -21.63 -20.90
N ALA A 985 -18.97 -22.33 -21.12
CA ALA A 985 -17.66 -21.95 -20.60
C ALA A 985 -17.14 -20.60 -21.16
N LEU A 986 -17.44 -20.31 -22.44
CA LEU A 986 -17.08 -19.04 -23.07
C LEU A 986 -17.92 -17.88 -22.52
N ASN A 987 -19.22 -18.09 -22.34
CA ASN A 987 -20.14 -17.11 -21.77
C ASN A 987 -19.80 -16.78 -20.31
N GLU A 988 -19.39 -17.76 -19.50
CA GLU A 988 -18.90 -17.51 -18.15
C GLU A 988 -17.66 -16.60 -18.16
N TRP A 989 -16.68 -16.86 -19.03
CA TRP A 989 -15.51 -15.98 -19.21
C TRP A 989 -15.89 -14.56 -19.66
N HIS A 990 -16.83 -14.41 -20.60
CA HIS A 990 -17.30 -13.10 -21.05
C HIS A 990 -17.93 -12.28 -19.91
N SER A 991 -18.66 -12.93 -18.99
CA SER A 991 -19.38 -12.30 -17.87
C SER A 991 -18.49 -11.68 -16.78
N ILE A 992 -17.21 -12.05 -16.72
CA ILE A 992 -16.26 -11.55 -15.71
C ILE A 992 -15.96 -10.06 -15.98
N ARG A 993 -15.86 -9.24 -14.92
CA ARG A 993 -15.49 -7.82 -15.04
C ARG A 993 -14.06 -7.66 -15.59
N PRO A 994 -13.79 -6.74 -16.53
CA PRO A 994 -12.47 -6.61 -17.19
C PRO A 994 -11.27 -6.57 -16.23
N ALA A 995 -11.35 -5.76 -15.17
CA ALA A 995 -10.31 -5.63 -14.15
C ALA A 995 -9.91 -6.95 -13.44
N PHE A 996 -10.77 -7.97 -13.43
CA PHE A 996 -10.49 -9.28 -12.85
C PHE A 996 -10.20 -10.38 -13.89
N LYS A 997 -10.43 -10.13 -15.20
CA LYS A 997 -10.18 -11.11 -16.27
C LYS A 997 -8.72 -11.56 -16.32
N PHE A 998 -7.79 -10.63 -16.13
CA PHE A 998 -6.35 -10.94 -16.11
C PHE A 998 -5.96 -11.91 -15.00
N LEU A 999 -6.33 -11.62 -13.75
CA LEU A 999 -6.05 -12.50 -12.61
C LEU A 999 -6.72 -13.87 -12.77
N PHE A 1000 -7.94 -13.90 -13.29
CA PHE A 1000 -8.65 -15.16 -13.58
C PHE A 1000 -7.88 -16.00 -14.63
N CYS A 1001 -7.59 -15.44 -15.80
CA CYS A 1001 -6.85 -16.15 -16.85
C CYS A 1001 -5.43 -16.55 -16.41
N LEU A 1002 -4.72 -15.71 -15.66
CA LEU A 1002 -3.41 -16.01 -15.10
C LEU A 1002 -3.45 -17.21 -14.15
N SER A 1003 -4.43 -17.25 -13.23
CA SER A 1003 -4.58 -18.39 -12.31
C SER A 1003 -4.90 -19.69 -13.07
N HIS A 1004 -5.77 -19.63 -14.10
CA HIS A 1004 -6.04 -20.79 -14.96
C HIS A 1004 -4.84 -21.23 -15.79
N VAL A 1005 -3.95 -20.34 -16.22
CA VAL A 1005 -2.68 -20.69 -16.90
C VAL A 1005 -1.68 -21.33 -15.94
N ILE A 1006 -1.49 -20.78 -14.74
CA ILE A 1006 -0.59 -21.36 -13.71
C ILE A 1006 -1.04 -22.77 -13.35
N VAL A 1007 -2.35 -23.00 -13.15
CA VAL A 1007 -2.86 -24.35 -12.89
C VAL A 1007 -2.78 -25.22 -14.15
N ALA A 1008 -3.09 -24.72 -15.35
CA ALA A 1008 -2.99 -25.50 -16.59
C ALA A 1008 -1.55 -26.00 -16.84
N GLN A 1009 -0.56 -25.11 -16.75
CA GLN A 1009 0.87 -25.37 -17.02
C GLN A 1009 1.69 -25.64 -15.76
N SER A 1010 1.03 -26.04 -14.67
CA SER A 1010 1.63 -26.30 -13.35
C SER A 1010 2.87 -27.19 -13.36
N GLU A 1011 2.96 -28.12 -14.31
CA GLU A 1011 4.07 -29.05 -14.46
C GLU A 1011 5.36 -28.33 -14.91
N LEU A 1012 5.24 -27.46 -15.92
CA LEU A 1012 6.34 -26.62 -16.40
C LEU A 1012 6.82 -25.64 -15.32
N PHE A 1013 5.89 -25.08 -14.53
CA PHE A 1013 6.25 -24.23 -13.39
C PHE A 1013 7.00 -25.00 -12.29
N CYS A 1014 6.63 -26.25 -11.99
CA CYS A 1014 7.41 -27.12 -11.10
C CYS A 1014 8.82 -27.37 -11.64
N PHE A 1015 8.96 -27.71 -12.92
CA PHE A 1015 10.26 -27.95 -13.55
C PHE A 1015 11.14 -26.70 -13.55
N LEU A 1016 10.58 -25.54 -13.90
CA LEU A 1016 11.26 -24.24 -13.85
C LEU A 1016 11.76 -23.94 -12.43
N LEU A 1017 10.90 -24.09 -11.41
CA LEU A 1017 11.27 -23.83 -10.02
C LEU A 1017 12.34 -24.81 -9.49
N MET A 1018 12.35 -26.08 -9.94
CA MET A 1018 13.43 -27.03 -9.61
C MET A 1018 14.79 -26.56 -10.17
N LEU A 1019 14.80 -25.99 -11.37
CA LEU A 1019 16.00 -25.39 -11.96
C LEU A 1019 16.42 -24.12 -11.21
N VAL A 1020 15.47 -23.22 -10.89
CA VAL A 1020 15.75 -21.97 -10.15
C VAL A 1020 16.27 -22.24 -8.72
N VAL A 1021 15.76 -23.28 -8.03
CA VAL A 1021 16.28 -23.71 -6.72
C VAL A 1021 17.75 -24.18 -6.81
N HIS A 1022 18.13 -24.85 -7.90
CA HIS A 1022 19.52 -25.25 -8.11
C HIS A 1022 20.40 -24.05 -8.50
N LEU A 1023 19.95 -23.21 -9.44
CA LEU A 1023 20.68 -22.02 -9.90
C LEU A 1023 20.93 -21.01 -8.77
N SER A 1024 19.98 -20.83 -7.85
CA SER A 1024 20.11 -19.86 -6.75
C SER A 1024 20.98 -20.34 -5.58
N LYS A 1025 21.24 -21.64 -5.46
CA LYS A 1025 21.92 -22.24 -4.29
C LYS A 1025 22.94 -23.32 -4.68
N SER A 1026 23.54 -23.21 -5.86
CA SER A 1026 24.44 -24.17 -6.53
C SER A 1026 25.17 -25.13 -5.58
N SER A 1027 24.53 -26.27 -5.27
CA SER A 1027 25.02 -27.23 -4.28
C SER A 1027 24.83 -28.66 -4.74
N LEU A 1028 25.67 -29.55 -4.22
CA LEU A 1028 25.61 -30.98 -4.57
C LEU A 1028 24.29 -31.64 -4.14
N ILE A 1029 23.63 -31.10 -3.10
CA ILE A 1029 22.32 -31.57 -2.61
C ILE A 1029 21.15 -31.04 -3.46
N THR A 1030 21.31 -29.95 -4.22
CA THR A 1030 20.25 -29.48 -5.13
C THR A 1030 20.36 -30.08 -6.54
N LEU A 1031 21.54 -30.54 -6.94
CA LEU A 1031 21.83 -31.09 -8.27
C LEU A 1031 20.91 -32.26 -8.72
N PRO A 1032 20.43 -33.17 -7.83
CA PRO A 1032 19.49 -34.20 -8.27
C PRO A 1032 18.11 -33.68 -8.72
N LEU A 1033 17.70 -32.46 -8.35
CA LEU A 1033 16.43 -31.88 -8.79
C LEU A 1033 16.42 -31.65 -10.33
N PRO A 1034 17.37 -30.90 -10.94
CA PRO A 1034 17.52 -30.84 -12.40
C PRO A 1034 17.63 -32.21 -13.09
N LEU A 1035 18.42 -33.14 -12.53
CA LEU A 1035 18.59 -34.47 -13.11
C LEU A 1035 17.26 -35.25 -13.14
N MET A 1036 16.45 -35.15 -12.09
CA MET A 1036 15.11 -35.74 -12.07
C MET A 1036 14.21 -35.11 -13.14
N VAL A 1037 14.26 -33.79 -13.36
CA VAL A 1037 13.49 -33.11 -14.42
C VAL A 1037 13.86 -33.65 -15.81
N PHE A 1038 15.14 -33.62 -16.18
CA PHE A 1038 15.57 -33.98 -17.53
C PHE A 1038 15.58 -35.48 -17.80
N CYS A 1039 16.03 -36.31 -16.84
CA CYS A 1039 16.20 -37.75 -17.04
C CYS A 1039 14.97 -38.59 -16.68
N TRP A 1040 13.96 -38.02 -16.01
CA TRP A 1040 12.74 -38.74 -15.64
C TRP A 1040 11.46 -37.95 -15.96
N GLY A 1041 11.34 -36.70 -15.51
CA GLY A 1041 10.15 -35.87 -15.68
C GLY A 1041 9.75 -35.68 -17.15
N ALA A 1042 10.62 -35.04 -17.93
CA ALA A 1042 10.38 -34.69 -19.33
C ALA A 1042 10.29 -35.90 -20.29
N LEU A 1043 10.79 -37.07 -19.87
CA LEU A 1043 10.79 -38.29 -20.69
C LEU A 1043 9.56 -39.18 -20.48
N CYS A 1044 8.69 -38.89 -19.51
CA CYS A 1044 7.49 -39.72 -19.29
C CYS A 1044 6.37 -39.37 -20.26
N ILE A 1045 5.88 -40.38 -21.01
CA ILE A 1045 4.69 -40.26 -21.88
C ILE A 1045 3.52 -41.00 -21.19
N PRO A 1046 2.31 -40.43 -21.09
CA PRO A 1046 1.88 -39.10 -21.57
C PRO A 1046 2.17 -37.95 -20.60
N GLY A 1047 2.87 -38.21 -19.50
CA GLY A 1047 3.32 -37.25 -18.49
C GLY A 1047 3.95 -37.98 -17.29
N PRO A 1048 4.61 -37.26 -16.36
CA PRO A 1048 5.31 -37.83 -15.20
C PRO A 1048 4.39 -38.60 -14.25
N GLN A 1049 4.83 -39.80 -13.88
CA GLN A 1049 4.09 -40.71 -13.00
C GLN A 1049 3.97 -40.17 -11.56
N LYS A 1050 2.95 -40.64 -10.83
CA LYS A 1050 2.75 -40.38 -9.39
C LYS A 1050 4.03 -40.54 -8.54
N MET A 1051 4.84 -41.55 -8.84
CA MET A 1051 6.09 -41.82 -8.12
C MET A 1051 7.10 -40.68 -8.24
N PHE A 1052 7.24 -40.07 -9.43
CA PHE A 1052 8.12 -38.92 -9.65
C PHE A 1052 7.73 -37.76 -8.71
N TRP A 1053 6.45 -37.36 -8.70
CA TRP A 1053 5.97 -36.27 -7.85
C TRP A 1053 6.09 -36.57 -6.36
N PHE A 1054 5.87 -37.82 -5.95
CA PHE A 1054 6.10 -38.26 -4.58
C PHE A 1054 7.59 -38.11 -4.18
N PHE A 1055 8.51 -38.67 -4.97
CA PHE A 1055 9.94 -38.58 -4.69
C PHE A 1055 10.45 -37.14 -4.71
N SER A 1056 10.07 -36.31 -5.69
CA SER A 1056 10.46 -34.90 -5.74
C SER A 1056 9.99 -34.11 -4.50
N THR A 1057 8.77 -34.39 -4.02
CA THR A 1057 8.22 -33.74 -2.83
C THR A 1057 8.94 -34.19 -1.55
N CYS A 1058 9.16 -35.49 -1.38
CA CYS A 1058 9.92 -36.04 -0.26
C CYS A 1058 11.38 -35.54 -0.25
N TYR A 1059 12.02 -35.45 -1.43
CA TYR A 1059 13.40 -35.00 -1.55
C TYR A 1059 13.54 -33.52 -1.20
N LEU A 1060 12.62 -32.65 -1.65
CA LEU A 1060 12.60 -31.25 -1.25
C LEU A 1060 12.38 -31.07 0.26
N GLN A 1061 11.46 -31.84 0.85
CA GLN A 1061 11.24 -31.84 2.30
C GLN A 1061 12.49 -32.30 3.07
N PHE A 1062 13.21 -33.30 2.55
CA PHE A 1062 14.51 -33.71 3.08
C PHE A 1062 15.56 -32.60 2.97
N ILE A 1063 15.69 -31.90 1.83
CA ILE A 1063 16.60 -30.75 1.67
C ILE A 1063 16.31 -29.66 2.72
N ILE A 1064 15.04 -29.33 2.93
CA ILE A 1064 14.60 -28.31 3.90
C ILE A 1064 14.99 -28.73 5.33
N ILE A 1065 14.65 -29.95 5.75
CA ILE A 1065 15.00 -30.46 7.09
C ILE A 1065 16.52 -30.56 7.26
N PHE A 1066 17.22 -31.11 6.27
CA PHE A 1066 18.68 -31.27 6.30
C PHE A 1066 19.38 -29.92 6.47
N ARG A 1067 19.04 -28.91 5.65
CA ARG A 1067 19.57 -27.56 5.78
C ARG A 1067 19.29 -26.96 7.16
N MET A 1068 18.03 -27.02 7.62
CA MET A 1068 17.64 -26.43 8.91
C MET A 1068 18.34 -27.08 10.10
N VAL A 1069 18.59 -28.40 10.05
CA VAL A 1069 19.37 -29.12 11.08
C VAL A 1069 20.85 -28.75 10.98
N CYS A 1070 21.46 -28.84 9.81
CA CYS A 1070 22.89 -28.55 9.61
C CYS A 1070 23.27 -27.07 9.78
N GLN A 1071 22.31 -26.14 9.70
CA GLN A 1071 22.48 -24.72 10.03
C GLN A 1071 22.45 -24.42 11.54
N SER A 1072 22.16 -25.41 12.39
CA SER A 1072 22.35 -25.26 13.84
C SER A 1072 23.84 -25.04 14.15
N GLU A 1073 24.17 -24.03 14.96
CA GLU A 1073 25.57 -23.68 15.23
C GLU A 1073 26.33 -24.79 15.96
N LEU A 1074 25.65 -25.73 16.63
CA LEU A 1074 26.25 -26.93 17.20
C LEU A 1074 26.80 -27.87 16.13
N ILE A 1075 26.14 -28.00 14.97
CA ILE A 1075 26.65 -28.79 13.84
C ILE A 1075 27.69 -27.99 13.07
N LEU A 1076 27.53 -26.67 12.92
CA LEU A 1076 28.50 -25.82 12.25
C LEU A 1076 29.85 -25.74 12.99
N THR A 1077 29.84 -25.69 14.31
CA THR A 1077 31.05 -25.75 15.16
C THR A 1077 31.71 -27.13 15.10
N PHE A 1078 30.93 -28.23 15.12
CA PHE A 1078 31.46 -29.58 14.92
C PHE A 1078 32.09 -29.78 13.52
N LEU A 1079 31.59 -29.08 12.50
CA LEU A 1079 32.15 -29.04 11.14
C LEU A 1079 33.30 -28.02 10.96
N GLY A 1080 33.78 -27.38 12.03
CA GLY A 1080 34.90 -26.43 12.01
C GLY A 1080 34.62 -25.10 11.29
N GLY A 1081 33.34 -24.70 11.20
CA GLY A 1081 32.88 -23.67 10.26
C GLY A 1081 33.12 -22.20 10.61
N GLU A 1082 33.79 -21.86 11.72
CA GLU A 1082 33.93 -20.47 12.18
C GLU A 1082 35.18 -19.73 11.67
N THR A 1083 36.17 -20.42 11.08
CA THR A 1083 37.51 -19.86 10.79
C THR A 1083 37.95 -19.90 9.33
N VAL A 1084 37.08 -20.27 8.39
CA VAL A 1084 37.42 -20.34 6.95
C VAL A 1084 36.87 -19.11 6.22
N GLY A 1085 37.78 -18.28 5.69
CA GLY A 1085 37.44 -17.07 4.94
C GLY A 1085 36.60 -17.33 3.69
N ASP A 1086 35.91 -16.29 3.22
CA ASP A 1086 34.88 -16.41 2.18
C ASP A 1086 35.39 -16.92 0.81
N ASP A 1087 36.70 -16.82 0.57
CA ASP A 1087 37.34 -16.98 -0.75
C ASP A 1087 37.48 -18.43 -1.27
N GLN A 1088 37.08 -19.46 -0.48
CA GLN A 1088 37.19 -20.87 -0.89
C GLN A 1088 35.85 -21.49 -1.30
N PRO A 1089 35.52 -21.60 -2.62
CA PRO A 1089 34.26 -22.17 -3.09
C PRO A 1089 34.13 -23.67 -2.83
N PHE A 1090 35.24 -24.40 -2.69
CA PHE A 1090 35.27 -25.85 -2.44
C PHE A 1090 35.15 -26.24 -0.96
N CYS A 1091 34.93 -25.28 -0.04
CA CYS A 1091 34.67 -25.60 1.37
C CYS A 1091 33.44 -26.52 1.49
N LEU A 1092 33.54 -27.59 2.30
CA LEU A 1092 32.48 -28.60 2.46
C LEU A 1092 31.12 -27.97 2.84
N THR A 1093 31.12 -26.92 3.66
CA THR A 1093 29.90 -26.20 4.07
C THR A 1093 29.26 -25.39 2.94
N LYS A 1094 30.06 -24.86 1.99
CA LYS A 1094 29.56 -24.19 0.77
C LYS A 1094 29.12 -25.22 -0.29
N LEU A 1095 29.89 -26.28 -0.52
CA LEU A 1095 29.57 -27.37 -1.47
C LEU A 1095 28.25 -28.09 -1.15
N LEU A 1096 27.98 -28.33 0.15
CA LEU A 1096 26.72 -28.88 0.63
C LEU A 1096 25.58 -27.84 0.71
N GLY A 1097 25.88 -26.54 0.58
CA GLY A 1097 24.90 -25.45 0.66
C GLY A 1097 24.32 -25.28 2.07
N ILE A 1098 25.17 -25.40 3.09
CA ILE A 1098 24.86 -25.25 4.52
C ILE A 1098 25.27 -23.86 5.03
N HIS A 1099 26.31 -23.27 4.44
CA HIS A 1099 26.95 -22.03 4.88
C HIS A 1099 26.01 -20.80 4.96
N ARG A 1100 26.20 -19.95 5.98
CA ARG A 1100 25.25 -18.91 6.42
C ARG A 1100 25.01 -17.77 5.42
N SER A 1101 25.98 -17.44 4.57
CA SER A 1101 25.81 -16.42 3.51
C SER A 1101 24.90 -16.86 2.35
N ILE A 1102 24.57 -18.16 2.24
CA ILE A 1102 23.61 -18.68 1.25
C ILE A 1102 22.18 -18.56 1.81
N SER A 1103 21.77 -17.33 2.14
CA SER A 1103 20.44 -17.02 2.65
C SER A 1103 19.44 -16.83 1.50
N GLY A 1104 18.37 -17.63 1.47
CA GLY A 1104 17.45 -17.62 0.32
C GLY A 1104 16.39 -18.72 0.33
N ASN A 1105 15.81 -19.03 1.49
CA ASN A 1105 14.87 -20.15 1.65
C ASN A 1105 13.53 -19.98 0.90
N TYR A 1106 13.25 -18.78 0.38
CA TYR A 1106 12.06 -18.45 -0.41
C TYR A 1106 11.83 -19.36 -1.64
N TRP A 1107 12.89 -19.71 -2.39
CA TRP A 1107 12.74 -20.58 -3.58
C TRP A 1107 12.38 -22.03 -3.20
N ASP A 1108 12.91 -22.53 -2.09
CA ASP A 1108 12.57 -23.87 -1.58
C ASP A 1108 11.08 -23.90 -1.15
N VAL A 1109 10.58 -22.84 -0.50
CA VAL A 1109 9.15 -22.67 -0.16
C VAL A 1109 8.28 -22.54 -1.40
N ALA A 1110 8.66 -21.71 -2.37
CA ALA A 1110 7.90 -21.51 -3.60
C ALA A 1110 7.76 -22.81 -4.40
N LEU A 1111 8.84 -23.59 -4.51
CA LEU A 1111 8.80 -24.92 -5.12
C LEU A 1111 7.91 -25.89 -4.32
N LEU A 1112 7.98 -25.87 -2.98
CA LEU A 1112 7.13 -26.71 -2.13
C LEU A 1112 5.64 -26.41 -2.33
N ILE A 1113 5.25 -25.13 -2.32
CA ILE A 1113 3.88 -24.69 -2.57
C ILE A 1113 3.44 -25.13 -3.98
N MET A 1114 4.28 -24.93 -4.99
CA MET A 1114 3.96 -25.31 -6.38
C MET A 1114 3.81 -26.82 -6.57
N LEU A 1115 4.66 -27.63 -5.92
CA LEU A 1115 4.55 -29.10 -5.93
C LEU A 1115 3.25 -29.58 -5.28
N PHE A 1116 2.85 -29.02 -4.13
CA PHE A 1116 1.57 -29.37 -3.51
C PHE A 1116 0.37 -28.84 -4.30
N LEU A 1117 0.48 -27.69 -4.98
CA LEU A 1117 -0.55 -27.19 -5.91
C LEU A 1117 -0.71 -28.12 -7.12
N HIS A 1118 0.40 -28.61 -7.69
CA HIS A 1118 0.38 -29.58 -8.77
C HIS A 1118 -0.21 -30.93 -8.33
N ARG A 1119 0.19 -31.44 -7.15
CA ARG A 1119 -0.43 -32.64 -6.55
C ARG A 1119 -1.94 -32.47 -6.33
N TYR A 1120 -2.38 -31.32 -5.83
CA TYR A 1120 -3.80 -30.99 -5.66
C TYR A 1120 -4.55 -31.02 -6.99
N LYS A 1121 -3.98 -30.44 -8.07
CA LYS A 1121 -4.54 -30.52 -9.43
C LYS A 1121 -4.67 -31.97 -9.90
N LEU A 1122 -3.63 -32.79 -9.75
CA LEU A 1122 -3.66 -34.21 -10.14
C LEU A 1122 -4.73 -35.00 -9.36
N MET A 1123 -4.88 -34.73 -8.06
CA MET A 1123 -5.94 -35.31 -7.22
C MET A 1123 -7.35 -34.89 -7.72
N ARG A 1124 -7.57 -33.58 -7.95
CA ARG A 1124 -8.87 -33.06 -8.43
C ARG A 1124 -9.26 -33.59 -9.81
N LEU A 1125 -8.29 -33.92 -10.66
CA LEU A 1125 -8.52 -34.52 -11.97
C LEU A 1125 -8.58 -36.06 -11.96
N GLY A 1126 -8.32 -36.72 -10.83
CA GLY A 1126 -8.28 -38.18 -10.72
C GLY A 1126 -7.02 -38.85 -11.28
N LEU A 1127 -6.02 -38.06 -11.67
CA LEU A 1127 -4.76 -38.51 -12.28
C LEU A 1127 -3.73 -39.01 -11.25
N TYR A 1128 -4.04 -38.90 -9.94
CA TYR A 1128 -3.16 -39.32 -8.84
C TYR A 1128 -3.53 -40.69 -8.23
N CYS A 1129 -4.54 -41.37 -8.77
CA CYS A 1129 -4.99 -42.70 -8.34
C CYS A 1129 -4.70 -43.76 -9.41
N ASN A 1130 -4.23 -44.94 -9.00
CA ASN A 1130 -3.85 -46.02 -9.90
C ASN A 1130 -5.07 -46.75 -10.51
N GLU A 1131 -6.29 -46.50 -10.00
CA GLU A 1131 -7.54 -47.16 -10.40
C GLU A 1131 -7.85 -47.02 -11.90
N PHE A 1132 -7.43 -45.91 -12.51
CA PHE A 1132 -7.62 -45.68 -13.96
C PHE A 1132 -6.82 -46.64 -14.84
N ASP A 1133 -5.65 -47.07 -14.38
CA ASP A 1133 -4.83 -48.01 -15.14
C ASP A 1133 -5.43 -49.42 -15.07
N GLU A 1134 -6.12 -49.79 -13.97
CA GLU A 1134 -6.77 -51.10 -13.83
C GLU A 1134 -8.06 -51.24 -14.65
N GLU A 1135 -8.97 -50.25 -14.64
CA GLU A 1135 -10.17 -50.29 -15.50
C GLU A 1135 -9.83 -50.29 -16.99
N LYS A 1136 -8.76 -49.59 -17.39
CA LYS A 1136 -8.32 -49.54 -18.78
C LYS A 1136 -7.62 -50.84 -19.20
N PHE A 1137 -6.77 -51.41 -18.33
CA PHE A 1137 -6.22 -52.74 -18.56
C PHE A 1137 -7.30 -53.81 -18.69
N GLN A 1138 -8.36 -53.77 -17.86
CA GLN A 1138 -9.44 -54.76 -17.96
C GLN A 1138 -10.18 -54.68 -19.30
N ASN A 1139 -10.53 -53.49 -19.78
CA ASN A 1139 -11.22 -53.32 -21.05
C ASN A 1139 -10.32 -53.66 -22.26
N ASP A 1140 -9.05 -53.27 -22.26
CA ASP A 1140 -8.12 -53.60 -23.37
C ASP A 1140 -7.69 -55.08 -23.33
N SER A 1141 -7.67 -55.73 -22.16
CA SER A 1141 -7.34 -57.16 -22.02
C SER A 1141 -8.38 -58.12 -22.59
N LEU A 1142 -9.62 -57.65 -22.81
CA LEU A 1142 -10.69 -58.43 -23.46
C LEU A 1142 -10.54 -58.54 -24.99
N VAL A 1143 -9.61 -57.80 -25.60
CA VAL A 1143 -9.41 -57.78 -27.07
C VAL A 1143 -8.12 -58.53 -27.49
N LEU A 1144 -7.20 -58.79 -26.56
CA LEU A 1144 -5.90 -59.45 -26.84
C LEU A 1144 -5.69 -60.69 -25.95
N GLN A 1145 -6.55 -61.69 -26.14
CA GLN A 1145 -6.38 -63.01 -25.54
C GLN A 1145 -5.31 -63.82 -26.29
N GLY A 1146 -4.04 -63.61 -25.95
CA GLY A 1146 -2.91 -64.25 -26.66
C GLY A 1146 -1.53 -64.07 -26.01
N VAL A 1147 -1.29 -64.79 -24.91
CA VAL A 1147 0.05 -65.18 -24.39
C VAL A 1147 1.11 -64.08 -24.19
N CYS A 1148 1.43 -63.74 -22.93
CA CYS A 1148 2.83 -63.68 -22.47
C CYS A 1148 3.00 -63.67 -20.93
N PRO A 1149 4.15 -64.12 -20.38
CA PRO A 1149 4.29 -64.48 -18.97
C PRO A 1149 4.77 -63.34 -18.05
N LYS A 1150 4.47 -63.49 -16.75
CA LYS A 1150 4.96 -62.64 -15.66
C LYS A 1150 6.49 -62.80 -15.45
N LYS A 1151 7.31 -61.88 -15.98
CA LYS A 1151 8.67 -61.61 -15.46
C LYS A 1151 8.72 -60.22 -14.82
N LYS A 1152 9.30 -60.13 -13.61
CA LYS A 1152 9.61 -58.85 -12.95
C LYS A 1152 10.74 -58.14 -13.71
N SER A 1153 10.41 -57.36 -14.72
CA SER A 1153 11.39 -56.56 -15.46
C SER A 1153 11.77 -55.30 -14.66
N LEU A 1154 13.05 -54.92 -14.71
CA LEU A 1154 13.62 -53.76 -14.01
C LEU A 1154 12.86 -52.46 -14.36
N PHE A 1155 12.69 -51.52 -13.43
CA PHE A 1155 11.91 -50.29 -13.64
C PHE A 1155 12.27 -49.55 -14.95
N CYS A 1156 13.56 -49.38 -15.24
CA CYS A 1156 14.03 -48.76 -16.49
C CYS A 1156 13.54 -49.48 -17.76
N THR A 1157 13.43 -50.82 -17.76
CA THR A 1157 12.94 -51.57 -18.94
C THR A 1157 11.45 -51.31 -19.23
N ARG A 1158 10.67 -50.93 -18.20
CA ARG A 1158 9.26 -50.52 -18.37
C ARG A 1158 9.12 -49.08 -18.84
N LEU A 1159 10.09 -48.22 -18.56
CA LEU A 1159 10.13 -46.82 -19.02
C LEU A 1159 10.65 -46.71 -20.46
N LEU A 1160 11.74 -47.41 -20.78
CA LEU A 1160 12.42 -47.33 -22.09
C LEU A 1160 11.66 -48.02 -23.22
N ARG A 1161 10.95 -49.13 -22.97
CA ARG A 1161 10.26 -49.88 -24.03
C ARG A 1161 9.11 -49.08 -24.69
N PRO A 1162 8.22 -48.38 -23.95
CA PRO A 1162 7.22 -47.48 -24.56
C PRO A 1162 7.83 -46.25 -25.23
N LEU A 1163 8.99 -45.78 -24.73
CA LEU A 1163 9.70 -44.64 -25.30
C LEU A 1163 10.27 -44.91 -26.69
N LEU A 1164 10.64 -46.16 -26.99
CA LEU A 1164 11.24 -46.58 -28.27
C LEU A 1164 10.23 -47.17 -29.27
N ALA A 1165 8.95 -47.31 -28.90
CA ALA A 1165 7.90 -47.74 -29.82
C ALA A 1165 7.56 -46.64 -30.85
N SER A 1166 7.04 -47.03 -32.02
CA SER A 1166 6.54 -46.08 -33.02
C SER A 1166 5.35 -45.28 -32.47
N LYS A 1167 5.40 -43.96 -32.62
CA LYS A 1167 4.42 -43.02 -32.06
C LYS A 1167 3.63 -42.34 -33.16
N THR A 1168 2.44 -41.87 -32.82
CA THR A 1168 1.69 -40.94 -33.66
C THR A 1168 2.52 -39.66 -33.90
N PRO A 1169 2.54 -39.11 -35.12
CA PRO A 1169 3.30 -37.90 -35.41
C PRO A 1169 2.75 -36.69 -34.64
N SER A 1170 3.66 -35.85 -34.15
CA SER A 1170 3.32 -34.57 -33.53
C SER A 1170 2.58 -33.66 -34.52
N SER A 1171 1.68 -32.81 -34.03
CA SER A 1171 1.04 -31.79 -34.88
C SER A 1171 1.95 -30.63 -35.27
N MET A 1172 3.16 -30.55 -34.71
CA MET A 1172 4.12 -29.48 -34.95
C MET A 1172 5.56 -29.99 -34.78
N ASP A 1173 6.44 -29.55 -35.68
CA ASP A 1173 7.86 -29.87 -35.65
C ASP A 1173 8.58 -28.92 -34.69
N TRP A 1174 9.19 -29.49 -33.64
CA TRP A 1174 9.90 -28.74 -32.61
C TRP A 1174 11.37 -28.45 -32.96
N TYR A 1175 11.89 -29.08 -34.01
CA TYR A 1175 13.30 -28.96 -34.40
C TYR A 1175 13.76 -27.51 -34.68
N PRO A 1176 13.01 -26.65 -35.39
CA PRO A 1176 13.41 -25.26 -35.58
C PRO A 1176 13.56 -24.49 -34.25
N TRP A 1177 12.71 -24.79 -33.26
CA TRP A 1177 12.80 -24.18 -31.93
C TRP A 1177 14.04 -24.65 -31.17
N MET A 1178 14.43 -25.92 -31.29
CA MET A 1178 15.68 -26.45 -30.72
C MET A 1178 16.89 -25.73 -31.31
N VAL A 1179 17.00 -25.68 -32.64
CA VAL A 1179 18.10 -24.97 -33.33
C VAL A 1179 18.16 -23.48 -32.96
N THR A 1180 16.99 -22.83 -32.80
CA THR A 1180 16.92 -21.43 -32.36
C THR A 1180 17.42 -21.25 -30.92
N CYS A 1181 17.08 -22.17 -30.01
CA CYS A 1181 17.61 -22.18 -28.64
C CYS A 1181 19.12 -22.44 -28.60
N ASP A 1182 19.63 -23.38 -29.40
CA ASP A 1182 21.06 -23.69 -29.47
C ASP A 1182 21.85 -22.49 -30.01
N ALA A 1183 21.34 -21.81 -31.05
CA ALA A 1183 21.92 -20.57 -31.57
C ALA A 1183 21.93 -19.45 -30.51
N PHE A 1184 20.84 -19.30 -29.74
CA PHE A 1184 20.77 -18.33 -28.64
C PHE A 1184 21.75 -18.66 -27.50
N CYS A 1185 21.91 -19.94 -27.14
CA CYS A 1185 22.91 -20.40 -26.19
C CYS A 1185 24.34 -20.11 -26.67
N LEU A 1186 24.65 -20.32 -27.96
CA LEU A 1186 25.95 -19.97 -28.54
C LEU A 1186 26.22 -18.46 -28.48
N ILE A 1187 25.22 -17.62 -28.78
CA ILE A 1187 25.32 -16.16 -28.63
C ILE A 1187 25.60 -15.78 -27.17
N LEU A 1188 24.86 -16.35 -26.20
CA LEU A 1188 25.11 -16.10 -24.78
C LEU A 1188 26.51 -16.54 -24.34
N ILE A 1189 26.98 -17.72 -24.76
CA ILE A 1189 28.35 -18.20 -24.46
C ILE A 1189 29.40 -17.23 -25.02
N SER A 1190 29.22 -16.75 -26.25
CA SER A 1190 30.09 -15.73 -26.86
C SER A 1190 30.09 -14.40 -26.08
N MET A 1191 28.92 -13.91 -25.64
CA MET A 1191 28.84 -12.68 -24.85
C MET A 1191 29.41 -12.85 -23.43
N PHE A 1192 29.18 -13.99 -22.78
CA PHE A 1192 29.69 -14.25 -21.42
C PHE A 1192 31.20 -14.54 -21.37
N TYR A 1193 31.80 -15.01 -22.47
CA TYR A 1193 33.25 -15.15 -22.59
C TYR A 1193 33.98 -13.83 -22.24
N SER A 1194 33.48 -12.70 -22.77
CA SER A 1194 33.99 -11.35 -22.51
C SER A 1194 33.74 -10.83 -21.08
N MET A 1195 32.85 -11.44 -20.29
CA MET A 1195 32.48 -10.97 -18.94
C MET A 1195 32.97 -11.87 -17.80
N ILE A 1196 33.23 -13.16 -18.06
CA ILE A 1196 33.50 -14.17 -17.02
C ILE A 1196 34.87 -14.85 -17.21
N GLY A 1197 35.42 -14.87 -18.43
CA GLY A 1197 36.73 -15.48 -18.69
C GLY A 1197 37.89 -14.63 -18.19
N GLN A 1198 38.88 -15.25 -17.53
CA GLN A 1198 40.16 -14.62 -17.13
C GLN A 1198 41.08 -14.24 -18.33
N GLY A 1199 40.52 -14.04 -19.52
CA GLY A 1199 41.25 -13.76 -20.76
C GLY A 1199 40.47 -12.96 -21.82
N GLY A 1200 39.29 -12.44 -21.50
CA GLY A 1200 38.57 -11.53 -22.40
C GLY A 1200 39.15 -10.11 -22.33
N SER A 1201 39.24 -9.40 -23.46
CA SER A 1201 39.79 -8.04 -23.51
C SER A 1201 38.87 -6.96 -22.92
N GLY A 1202 37.67 -7.35 -22.48
CA GLY A 1202 36.60 -6.45 -22.04
C GLY A 1202 35.84 -5.78 -23.19
N ASN A 1203 36.21 -6.07 -24.44
CA ASN A 1203 35.58 -5.51 -25.62
C ASN A 1203 35.11 -6.64 -26.56
N VAL A 1204 33.79 -6.82 -26.61
CA VAL A 1204 33.11 -7.91 -27.33
C VAL A 1204 33.48 -7.93 -28.82
N VAL A 1205 33.74 -6.78 -29.44
CA VAL A 1205 34.06 -6.69 -30.87
C VAL A 1205 35.44 -7.26 -31.18
N THR A 1206 36.44 -7.00 -30.34
CA THR A 1206 37.81 -7.49 -30.54
C THR A 1206 37.93 -8.97 -30.20
N ASP A 1207 37.23 -9.47 -29.19
CA ASP A 1207 37.27 -10.90 -28.84
C ASP A 1207 36.58 -11.77 -29.91
N VAL A 1208 35.50 -11.27 -30.54
CA VAL A 1208 34.83 -11.96 -31.67
C VAL A 1208 35.71 -11.98 -32.92
N GLN A 1209 36.49 -10.92 -33.19
CA GLN A 1209 37.44 -10.86 -34.31
C GLN A 1209 38.66 -11.78 -34.17
N VAL A 1210 38.89 -12.39 -33.00
CA VAL A 1210 39.96 -13.38 -32.77
C VAL A 1210 39.43 -14.82 -32.93
N ILE A 1211 38.10 -15.00 -32.93
CA ILE A 1211 37.43 -16.32 -33.05
C ILE A 1211 37.03 -16.61 -34.51
N ILE A 1212 36.86 -15.57 -35.34
CA ILE A 1212 36.58 -15.64 -36.79
C ILE A 1212 37.91 -15.63 -37.56
#